data_AF-A0A942LEW9-F1
#
_entry.id   AF-A0A942LEW9-F1
#
_cell.length_a   1.000
_cell.length_b   1.000
_cell.length_c   1.000
_cell.angle_alpha   90.00
_cell.angle_beta   90.00
_cell.angle_gamma   90.00
#
_symmetry.space_group_name_H-M   'P 1'
#
loop_
_entity.id
_entity.type
_entity.pdbx_description
1 polymer ?
#
loop_
_entity_poly.entity_id
_entity_poly.type
_entity_poly.pdbx_seq_one_letter_code
_entity_poly.pdbx_strand_id
1 'polypeptide(L)'
;MNFKLLLKTSALAVCFISFFALSDATAQNFISDGATADYNATCGAVIRMKSNSSAIQNINTANLGSSANVIPGVVDWAGNGGAQTVQGLYYSLLYTSGSSTKNVEDGVFVMGGACATFLPGYDDLATYPYYATGGDRTYAGTFTYGSSDPQNIFPETTGSSGTDYNILALTGGGTKTILGADDVGTAVNIDSDAGTTLAVVGELYTGTGTSTLDGDVEFNDVNAELIVGTGPVDFNGDVDVNSGTISAATGAGEVTIGATSTLTLGGDDSILDFADNTNLTITGDIINSGNGLNLFFACLSTVTYDGTQNPQLVMPTLTSNPYGNLVLTGGAKRGDAASNYANDVFLCNNFALTGGNFDMFTNTGTLTMQAVAGTAIYGGGPGNEEVVGSMARTMDAAAGSYTFNNRNTTIDLDADANNPTLATIEMRPGQGSSMGAWDGARDVNRSVNLTHNAANDFDMELAVGYLFSEGPGAWAAPNTQASIRFHEGNGPDDEKIGTGQVYNRTAAAGADLGQVSLAGILRAAAQALPNDIDRFASGNDVILRAGPTTFYTVDDGRWTNPNTWDEGTQPSSLDDTELRHMVYVGIDGPFAGTIGGADNTAANNTLAESDHYGTDAAARTINIASGYANASLVIGNEDNPASYIFSTSFASGSSFLNNNTNAPGAAFPYAIAKASAAKANFNGLWLINSLGAGTPGFGTYQIENTGTINNEGVIEVGE
;
A
#
# COMPACT_ATOMS: atom_id res chain seq x y z
N MET A 1 35.33 -29.57 94.05
CA MET A 1 34.96 -28.16 93.81
C MET A 1 36.05 -27.25 94.36
N ASN A 2 36.82 -26.62 93.47
CA ASN A 2 37.66 -25.46 93.80
C ASN A 2 37.49 -24.48 92.64
N PHE A 3 36.60 -23.50 92.83
CA PHE A 3 35.90 -22.74 91.80
C PHE A 3 36.68 -21.51 91.26
N LYS A 4 37.99 -21.40 91.56
CA LYS A 4 38.78 -20.17 91.32
C LYS A 4 39.74 -20.21 90.11
N LEU A 5 39.89 -21.34 89.43
CA LEU A 5 40.86 -21.47 88.32
C LEU A 5 40.24 -21.45 86.91
N LEU A 6 38.91 -21.56 86.77
CA LEU A 6 38.23 -21.64 85.47
C LEU A 6 37.73 -20.29 84.92
N LEU A 7 37.84 -19.19 85.68
CA LEU A 7 37.28 -17.89 85.28
C LEU A 7 38.29 -16.90 84.65
N LYS A 8 39.59 -17.24 84.62
CA LYS A 8 40.63 -16.34 84.08
C LYS A 8 41.09 -16.69 82.67
N THR A 9 40.84 -17.91 82.19
CA THR A 9 41.13 -18.32 80.81
C THR A 9 39.97 -18.06 79.84
N SER A 10 38.73 -17.96 80.34
CA SER A 10 37.55 -17.65 79.53
C SER A 10 37.36 -16.16 79.25
N ALA A 11 37.73 -15.27 80.18
CA ALA A 11 37.62 -13.82 79.98
C ALA A 11 38.66 -13.28 78.97
N LEU A 12 39.87 -13.86 78.93
CA LEU A 12 40.89 -13.47 77.97
C LEU A 12 40.62 -14.05 76.56
N ALA A 13 40.07 -15.25 76.47
CA ALA A 13 39.65 -15.85 75.19
C ALA A 13 38.39 -15.19 74.61
N VAL A 14 37.42 -14.80 75.45
CA VAL A 14 36.23 -14.06 74.98
C VAL A 14 36.59 -12.62 74.56
N CYS A 15 37.52 -11.95 75.24
CA CYS A 15 38.01 -10.64 74.79
C CYS A 15 38.91 -10.72 73.55
N PHE A 16 39.69 -11.79 73.36
CA PHE A 16 40.47 -11.99 72.12
C PHE A 16 39.58 -12.38 70.94
N ILE A 17 38.55 -13.21 71.14
CA ILE A 17 37.61 -13.60 70.07
C ILE A 17 36.68 -12.43 69.70
N SER A 18 36.30 -11.57 70.65
CA SER A 18 35.54 -10.35 70.32
C SER A 18 36.39 -9.23 69.71
N PHE A 19 37.72 -9.22 69.90
CA PHE A 19 38.61 -8.30 69.17
C PHE A 19 38.83 -8.71 67.70
N PHE A 20 38.76 -10.01 67.38
CA PHE A 20 38.81 -10.49 65.99
C PHE A 20 37.43 -10.50 65.30
N ALA A 21 36.33 -10.43 66.06
CA ALA A 21 34.98 -10.30 65.50
C ALA A 21 34.52 -8.85 65.28
N LEU A 22 35.34 -7.86 65.66
CA LEU A 22 35.03 -6.42 65.53
C LEU A 22 35.84 -5.69 64.45
N SER A 23 36.75 -6.36 63.71
CA SER A 23 37.55 -5.69 62.68
C SER A 23 36.83 -5.46 61.35
N ASP A 24 35.59 -5.92 61.18
CA ASP A 24 34.75 -5.62 60.01
C ASP A 24 33.87 -4.36 60.20
N ALA A 25 33.99 -3.64 61.31
CA ALA A 25 33.07 -2.55 61.66
C ALA A 25 33.46 -1.14 61.17
N THR A 26 34.56 -0.96 60.43
CA THR A 26 34.89 0.33 59.79
C THR A 26 34.94 0.17 58.28
N ALA A 27 34.05 0.86 57.57
CA ALA A 27 34.12 1.01 56.12
C ALA A 27 35.54 1.46 55.71
N GLN A 28 36.23 0.66 54.90
CA GLN A 28 37.52 1.03 54.34
C GLN A 28 37.28 1.85 53.07
N ASN A 29 37.23 3.17 53.22
CA ASN A 29 37.04 4.10 52.12
C ASN A 29 38.36 4.43 51.44
N PHE A 30 38.33 4.67 50.14
CA PHE A 30 39.42 5.34 49.42
C PHE A 30 39.15 6.85 49.46
N ILE A 31 39.99 7.60 50.18
CA ILE A 31 39.81 9.04 50.36
C ILE A 31 40.84 9.78 49.50
N SER A 32 40.38 10.57 48.53
CA SER A 32 41.18 11.54 47.80
C SER A 32 40.98 12.92 48.42
N ASP A 33 42.07 13.57 48.85
CA ASP A 33 42.05 14.78 49.67
C ASP A 33 42.94 15.89 49.07
N GLY A 34 42.31 16.96 48.58
CA GLY A 34 42.99 18.14 48.06
C GLY A 34 43.02 18.23 46.53
N ALA A 35 43.12 19.47 46.01
CA ALA A 35 43.17 19.75 44.56
C ALA A 35 44.40 19.17 43.82
N THR A 36 45.42 18.72 44.55
CA THR A 36 46.65 18.11 44.00
C THR A 36 46.74 16.61 44.27
N ALA A 37 45.65 15.99 44.74
CA ALA A 37 45.62 14.56 45.01
C ALA A 37 45.50 13.77 43.70
N ASP A 38 46.66 13.42 43.14
CA ASP A 38 46.73 12.59 41.94
C ASP A 38 46.86 11.12 42.31
N TYR A 39 46.00 10.28 41.72
CA TYR A 39 46.16 8.83 41.71
C TYR A 39 46.56 8.40 40.31
N ASN A 40 47.75 7.82 40.17
CA ASN A 40 48.30 7.35 38.89
C ASN A 40 48.45 5.84 38.93
N ALA A 41 47.92 5.16 37.92
CA ALA A 41 47.93 3.71 37.85
C ALA A 41 48.04 3.25 36.40
N THR A 42 48.71 2.13 36.17
CA THR A 42 48.64 1.42 34.88
C THR A 42 47.36 0.62 34.81
N CYS A 43 46.95 0.17 33.62
CA CYS A 43 45.70 -0.58 33.46
C CYS A 43 45.62 -1.85 34.33
N GLY A 44 46.75 -2.50 34.65
CA GLY A 44 46.78 -3.68 35.53
C GLY A 44 46.81 -3.40 37.03
N ALA A 45 46.88 -2.13 37.47
CA ALA A 45 46.86 -1.80 38.89
C ALA A 45 45.42 -1.83 39.42
N VAL A 46 45.21 -2.29 40.66
CA VAL A 46 43.87 -2.57 41.19
C VAL A 46 43.63 -1.85 42.52
N ILE A 47 42.52 -1.12 42.60
CA ILE A 47 41.87 -0.73 43.86
C ILE A 47 40.78 -1.76 44.15
N ARG A 48 40.91 -2.53 45.24
CA ARG A 48 39.92 -3.55 45.61
C ARG A 48 39.09 -3.11 46.82
N MET A 49 37.80 -2.86 46.60
CA MET A 49 36.81 -2.38 47.56
C MET A 49 36.11 -3.57 48.25
N LYS A 50 36.66 -4.05 49.39
CA LYS A 50 36.20 -5.29 50.05
C LYS A 50 35.03 -5.15 51.03
N SER A 51 34.76 -3.93 51.51
CA SER A 51 33.66 -3.69 52.46
C SER A 51 32.38 -3.36 51.72
N ASN A 52 31.24 -3.90 52.16
CA ASN A 52 29.92 -3.59 51.57
C ASN A 52 29.53 -2.11 51.73
N SER A 53 30.17 -1.40 52.67
CA SER A 53 29.97 0.04 52.89
C SER A 53 31.18 0.89 52.46
N SER A 54 32.13 0.32 51.71
CA SER A 54 33.27 1.08 51.18
C SER A 54 32.82 2.07 50.12
N ALA A 55 33.50 3.23 50.07
CA ALA A 55 33.28 4.26 49.08
C ALA A 55 34.60 4.92 48.66
N ILE A 56 34.66 5.41 47.43
CA ILE A 56 35.59 6.43 46.96
C ILE A 56 35.01 7.79 47.34
N GLN A 57 35.77 8.55 48.12
CA GLN A 57 35.37 9.84 48.66
C GLN A 57 36.36 10.92 48.22
N ASN A 58 35.84 11.98 47.60
CA ASN A 58 36.59 13.19 47.32
C ASN A 58 36.31 14.24 48.40
N ILE A 59 37.36 14.71 49.08
CA ILE A 59 37.28 15.80 50.06
C ILE A 59 38.23 16.94 49.67
N ASN A 60 37.97 18.13 50.20
CA ASN A 60 38.78 19.33 49.96
C ASN A 60 39.12 19.57 48.48
N THR A 61 38.11 19.60 47.60
CA THR A 61 38.22 19.89 46.15
C THR A 61 38.89 18.83 45.27
N ALA A 62 39.20 17.64 45.80
CA ALA A 62 39.56 16.49 44.96
C ALA A 62 38.43 16.13 43.97
N ASN A 63 38.78 15.51 42.84
CA ASN A 63 37.84 15.24 41.75
C ASN A 63 38.10 13.88 41.05
N LEU A 64 38.73 12.93 41.76
CA LEU A 64 38.98 11.59 41.24
C LEU A 64 37.65 10.89 40.91
N GLY A 65 37.56 10.27 39.74
CA GLY A 65 36.32 9.67 39.24
C GLY A 65 35.36 10.66 38.60
N SER A 66 35.85 11.83 38.16
CA SER A 66 35.13 12.76 37.28
C SER A 66 35.52 12.56 35.82
N SER A 67 34.75 13.13 34.87
CA SER A 67 35.07 13.06 33.44
C SER A 67 36.46 13.61 33.08
N ALA A 68 36.95 14.61 33.80
CA ALA A 68 38.28 15.17 33.61
C ALA A 68 39.39 14.37 34.33
N ASN A 69 39.04 13.54 35.31
CA ASN A 69 39.98 12.79 36.15
C ASN A 69 39.43 11.39 36.42
N VAL A 70 39.30 10.60 35.34
CA VAL A 70 38.90 9.19 35.37
C VAL A 70 39.81 8.42 36.34
N ILE A 71 39.28 7.46 37.11
CA ILE A 71 40.10 6.61 37.99
C ILE A 71 40.96 5.68 37.12
N PRO A 72 42.30 5.85 37.06
CA PRO A 72 43.16 4.97 36.28
C PRO A 72 43.30 3.59 36.95
N GLY A 73 43.50 2.55 36.14
CA GLY A 73 43.54 1.16 36.60
C GLY A 73 42.16 0.57 36.86
N VAL A 74 42.14 -0.59 37.50
CA VAL A 74 40.93 -1.36 37.82
C VAL A 74 40.37 -0.94 39.17
N VAL A 75 39.07 -0.68 39.24
CA VAL A 75 38.34 -0.66 40.50
C VAL A 75 37.52 -1.95 40.62
N ASP A 76 37.87 -2.79 41.58
CA ASP A 76 37.19 -4.05 41.88
C ASP A 76 36.28 -3.89 43.11
N TRP A 77 34.97 -3.87 42.88
CA TRP A 77 33.96 -3.91 43.93
C TRP A 77 33.77 -5.36 44.38
N ALA A 78 34.45 -5.73 45.48
CA ALA A 78 34.69 -7.11 45.91
C ALA A 78 34.03 -7.50 47.25
N GLY A 79 32.91 -6.86 47.60
CA GLY A 79 32.14 -7.15 48.81
C GLY A 79 31.66 -8.60 48.92
N ASN A 80 31.47 -9.08 50.15
CA ASN A 80 30.93 -10.41 50.43
C ASN A 80 29.72 -10.30 51.36
N GLY A 81 28.67 -11.09 51.11
CA GLY A 81 27.46 -11.12 51.95
C GLY A 81 26.42 -10.08 51.55
N GLY A 82 26.16 -9.07 52.40
CA GLY A 82 25.13 -8.05 52.15
C GLY A 82 25.39 -7.19 50.90
N ALA A 83 24.45 -6.33 50.52
CA ALA A 83 24.57 -5.52 49.29
C ALA A 83 25.74 -4.51 49.35
N GLN A 84 26.45 -4.36 48.23
CA GLN A 84 27.50 -3.38 48.01
C GLN A 84 27.08 -2.42 46.89
N THR A 85 27.30 -1.13 47.09
CA THR A 85 27.04 -0.10 46.07
C THR A 85 28.25 0.04 45.15
N VAL A 86 28.04 -0.02 43.84
CA VAL A 86 29.02 0.39 42.81
C VAL A 86 28.72 1.84 42.46
N GLN A 87 29.62 2.76 42.84
CA GLN A 87 29.34 4.20 42.77
C GLN A 87 29.30 4.73 41.34
N GLY A 88 28.40 5.69 41.08
CA GLY A 88 28.34 6.46 39.84
C GLY A 88 29.56 7.37 39.66
N LEU A 89 30.60 6.85 39.01
CA LEU A 89 31.89 7.51 38.78
C LEU A 89 32.47 7.13 37.42
N TYR A 90 33.54 7.81 37.02
CA TYR A 90 34.30 7.51 35.81
C TYR A 90 35.49 6.58 36.12
N TYR A 91 35.40 5.35 35.63
CA TYR A 91 36.40 4.30 35.78
C TYR A 91 37.14 4.07 34.46
N SER A 92 38.46 3.89 34.49
CA SER A 92 39.15 3.41 33.29
C SER A 92 38.83 1.93 33.04
N LEU A 93 38.80 1.12 34.10
CA LEU A 93 38.39 -0.28 34.08
C LEU A 93 37.55 -0.57 35.33
N LEU A 94 36.47 -1.33 35.17
CA LEU A 94 35.57 -1.70 36.25
C LEU A 94 35.53 -3.22 36.41
N TYR A 95 35.56 -3.68 37.65
CA TYR A 95 35.40 -5.09 37.96
C TYR A 95 34.43 -5.26 39.12
N THR A 96 33.58 -6.28 39.07
CA THR A 96 32.74 -6.66 40.21
C THR A 96 32.99 -8.12 40.56
N SER A 97 33.26 -8.37 41.84
CA SER A 97 33.61 -9.70 42.34
C SER A 97 33.06 -9.93 43.76
N GLY A 98 33.31 -11.11 44.31
CA GLY A 98 32.79 -11.48 45.63
C GLY A 98 31.30 -11.84 45.59
N SER A 99 30.73 -12.16 46.75
CA SER A 99 29.37 -12.71 46.86
C SER A 99 28.26 -11.71 47.19
N SER A 100 28.59 -10.43 47.44
CA SER A 100 27.57 -9.40 47.70
C SER A 100 26.75 -9.09 46.45
N THR A 101 25.44 -8.91 46.58
CA THR A 101 24.63 -8.20 45.57
C THR A 101 25.24 -6.83 45.27
N LYS A 102 25.34 -6.45 44.00
CA LYS A 102 25.88 -5.17 43.52
C LYS A 102 24.73 -4.24 43.12
N ASN A 103 24.56 -3.16 43.86
CA ASN A 103 23.66 -2.08 43.44
C ASN A 103 24.49 -1.09 42.62
N VAL A 104 24.39 -1.20 41.30
CA VAL A 104 25.08 -0.30 40.36
C VAL A 104 24.28 0.99 40.27
N GLU A 105 24.88 2.08 40.74
CA GLU A 105 24.25 3.39 40.72
C GLU A 105 24.06 3.89 39.28
N ASP A 106 23.18 4.88 39.13
CA ASP A 106 23.11 5.69 37.93
C ASP A 106 24.43 6.47 37.71
N GLY A 107 24.80 6.70 36.46
CA GLY A 107 25.99 7.46 36.10
C GLY A 107 27.32 6.72 36.33
N VAL A 108 27.36 5.42 36.06
CA VAL A 108 28.62 4.65 35.99
C VAL A 108 29.19 4.73 34.59
N PHE A 109 30.47 5.14 34.47
CA PHE A 109 31.14 5.31 33.17
C PHE A 109 32.41 4.46 33.10
N VAL A 110 32.53 3.66 32.03
CA VAL A 110 33.71 2.87 31.70
C VAL A 110 34.42 3.51 30.51
N MET A 111 35.58 4.12 30.79
CA MET A 111 36.24 5.07 29.89
C MET A 111 37.53 4.53 29.23
N GLY A 112 38.01 3.37 29.64
CA GLY A 112 39.18 2.71 29.03
C GLY A 112 38.78 1.57 28.08
N GLY A 113 39.70 1.22 27.18
CA GLY A 113 39.64 -0.02 26.40
C GLY A 113 40.18 -1.23 27.18
N ALA A 114 40.25 -2.39 26.52
CA ALA A 114 40.79 -3.60 27.13
C ALA A 114 42.25 -3.45 27.61
N CYS A 115 42.59 -4.11 28.72
CA CYS A 115 43.91 -4.05 29.34
C CYS A 115 44.78 -5.25 28.95
N ALA A 116 45.76 -5.04 28.09
CA ALA A 116 46.71 -6.08 27.68
C ALA A 116 47.69 -6.52 28.79
N THR A 117 47.84 -5.74 29.86
CA THR A 117 48.78 -6.00 30.97
C THR A 117 48.04 -6.05 32.31
N PHE A 118 47.14 -7.03 32.47
CA PHE A 118 46.33 -7.22 33.68
C PHE A 118 47.14 -7.85 34.83
N LEU A 119 46.65 -7.68 36.06
CA LEU A 119 47.13 -8.42 37.23
C LEU A 119 46.55 -9.85 37.20
N PRO A 120 47.29 -10.90 37.58
CA PRO A 120 46.75 -12.26 37.63
C PRO A 120 45.43 -12.35 38.42
N GLY A 121 44.41 -12.99 37.83
CA GLY A 121 43.06 -13.04 38.36
C GLY A 121 42.11 -11.94 37.85
N TYR A 122 42.56 -11.14 36.87
CA TYR A 122 41.76 -10.17 36.13
C TYR A 122 41.94 -10.35 34.62
N ASP A 123 42.22 -11.58 34.19
CA ASP A 123 42.58 -11.95 32.82
C ASP A 123 41.48 -11.55 31.82
N ASP A 124 40.21 -11.56 32.24
CA ASP A 124 39.06 -11.16 31.42
C ASP A 124 39.08 -9.69 31.01
N LEU A 125 39.84 -8.85 31.72
CA LEU A 125 40.02 -7.44 31.34
C LEU A 125 40.85 -7.27 30.07
N ALA A 126 41.50 -8.33 29.58
CA ALA A 126 42.09 -8.35 28.24
C ALA A 126 41.04 -8.34 27.12
N THR A 127 39.80 -8.68 27.45
CA THR A 127 38.67 -8.71 26.51
C THR A 127 37.69 -7.60 26.81
N TYR A 128 37.27 -7.43 28.07
CA TYR A 128 36.24 -6.48 28.45
C TYR A 128 36.77 -5.40 29.39
N PRO A 129 36.53 -4.10 29.15
CA PRO A 129 36.92 -3.05 30.09
C PRO A 129 36.05 -3.00 31.37
N TYR A 130 34.89 -3.68 31.33
CA TYR A 130 34.07 -4.01 32.49
C TYR A 130 33.88 -5.52 32.55
N TYR A 131 34.04 -6.14 33.72
CA TYR A 131 33.78 -7.57 33.88
C TYR A 131 33.23 -7.91 35.27
N ALA A 132 32.37 -8.93 35.34
CA ALA A 132 31.78 -9.40 36.58
C ALA A 132 32.02 -10.90 36.79
N THR A 133 32.44 -11.30 37.99
CA THR A 133 32.62 -12.73 38.37
C THR A 133 31.75 -13.19 39.54
N GLY A 134 31.00 -12.29 40.17
CA GLY A 134 30.17 -12.67 41.32
C GLY A 134 29.20 -11.60 41.78
N GLY A 135 28.19 -12.04 42.52
CA GLY A 135 27.18 -11.22 43.19
C GLY A 135 26.16 -10.58 42.24
N ASP A 136 24.87 -10.92 42.37
CA ASP A 136 23.78 -10.41 41.52
C ASP A 136 23.83 -8.89 41.38
N ARG A 137 23.69 -8.37 40.17
CA ARG A 137 23.77 -6.94 39.90
C ARG A 137 22.37 -6.35 39.81
N THR A 138 22.26 -5.06 40.05
CA THR A 138 21.01 -4.31 39.81
C THR A 138 21.43 -2.95 39.32
N TYR A 139 21.00 -2.60 38.12
CA TYR A 139 21.31 -1.32 37.49
C TYR A 139 20.20 -0.33 37.83
N ALA A 140 20.55 0.76 38.51
CA ALA A 140 19.57 1.78 38.93
C ALA A 140 19.25 2.80 37.82
N GLY A 141 20.12 2.94 36.83
CA GLY A 141 20.06 3.98 35.80
C GLY A 141 20.98 3.70 34.62
N THR A 142 21.65 4.73 34.13
CA THR A 142 22.52 4.67 32.96
C THR A 142 23.90 4.12 33.30
N PHE A 143 24.27 3.04 32.62
CA PHE A 143 25.62 2.51 32.57
C PHE A 143 26.24 2.87 31.22
N THR A 144 27.41 3.50 31.22
CA THR A 144 28.00 4.08 30.02
C THR A 144 29.32 3.42 29.63
N TYR A 145 29.45 2.99 28.38
CA TYR A 145 30.73 2.74 27.73
C TYR A 145 31.13 3.98 26.95
N GLY A 146 32.14 4.72 27.41
CA GLY A 146 32.42 6.10 26.95
C GLY A 146 33.82 6.34 26.40
N SER A 147 34.58 5.30 26.08
CA SER A 147 35.95 5.47 25.55
C SER A 147 35.97 5.83 24.07
N SER A 148 37.03 6.52 23.64
CA SER A 148 37.39 6.63 22.22
C SER A 148 38.09 5.38 21.68
N ASP A 149 38.61 4.54 22.57
CA ASP A 149 39.13 3.24 22.19
C ASP A 149 37.99 2.23 22.00
N PRO A 150 38.18 1.17 21.19
CA PRO A 150 37.20 0.09 21.08
C PRO A 150 36.92 -0.58 22.44
N GLN A 151 35.66 -0.91 22.69
CA GLN A 151 35.22 -1.55 23.93
C GLN A 151 34.28 -2.71 23.63
N ASN A 152 34.54 -3.88 24.22
CA ASN A 152 33.58 -4.98 24.22
C ASN A 152 32.57 -4.78 25.36
N ILE A 153 31.29 -4.91 25.07
CA ILE A 153 30.20 -4.83 26.02
C ILE A 153 30.12 -6.16 26.76
N PHE A 154 30.10 -6.12 28.08
CA PHE A 154 30.04 -7.33 28.89
C PHE A 154 28.62 -7.89 28.93
N PRO A 155 28.42 -9.20 28.71
CA PRO A 155 27.09 -9.82 28.77
C PRO A 155 26.58 -9.90 30.21
N GLU A 156 25.61 -9.05 30.54
CA GLU A 156 24.76 -9.26 31.70
C GLU A 156 23.64 -10.22 31.27
N THR A 157 23.83 -11.51 31.56
CA THR A 157 23.08 -12.62 30.93
C THR A 157 21.54 -12.55 31.08
N THR A 158 20.83 -12.86 29.99
CA THR A 158 19.38 -13.07 30.00
C THR A 158 19.07 -14.52 30.43
N GLY A 159 18.88 -14.77 31.74
CA GLY A 159 18.41 -16.09 32.19
C GLY A 159 18.74 -16.50 33.63
N SER A 160 17.70 -16.65 34.46
CA SER A 160 17.65 -17.16 35.85
C SER A 160 18.63 -16.60 36.90
N SER A 161 19.61 -15.78 36.51
CA SER A 161 20.56 -15.13 37.42
C SER A 161 21.25 -13.86 36.88
N GLY A 162 21.05 -13.46 35.63
CA GLY A 162 21.58 -12.19 35.12
C GLY A 162 20.52 -11.08 35.11
N THR A 163 21.01 -9.85 35.19
CA THR A 163 20.21 -8.63 35.37
C THR A 163 20.61 -7.69 34.26
N ASP A 164 19.78 -7.58 33.23
CA ASP A 164 19.91 -6.65 32.12
C ASP A 164 20.42 -5.28 32.61
N TYR A 165 21.20 -4.59 31.77
CA TYR A 165 21.47 -3.17 32.01
C TYR A 165 20.13 -2.44 32.11
N ASN A 166 20.00 -1.43 32.96
CA ASN A 166 18.75 -0.67 33.00
C ASN A 166 18.65 0.26 31.78
N ILE A 167 19.60 1.20 31.67
CA ILE A 167 19.86 1.99 30.46
C ILE A 167 21.33 1.78 30.08
N LEU A 168 21.60 1.45 28.83
CA LEU A 168 22.96 1.29 28.32
C LEU A 168 23.30 2.46 27.38
N ALA A 169 24.29 3.28 27.73
CA ALA A 169 24.74 4.39 26.90
C ALA A 169 26.09 4.09 26.25
N LEU A 170 26.18 4.33 24.94
CA LEU A 170 27.35 4.09 24.10
C LEU A 170 27.86 5.43 23.56
N THR A 171 29.02 5.88 24.05
CA THR A 171 29.54 7.22 23.75
C THR A 171 31.05 7.19 23.49
N GLY A 172 31.63 8.35 23.16
CA GLY A 172 33.07 8.55 23.07
C GLY A 172 33.72 8.21 21.72
N GLY A 173 32.95 7.67 20.77
CA GLY A 173 33.35 7.48 19.37
C GLY A 173 34.14 6.20 19.05
N GLY A 174 34.62 5.46 20.06
CA GLY A 174 35.22 4.14 19.83
C GLY A 174 34.15 3.07 19.62
N THR A 175 34.37 2.13 18.70
CA THR A 175 33.43 1.02 18.43
C THR A 175 33.06 0.26 19.71
N LYS A 176 31.76 0.01 19.90
CA LYS A 176 31.22 -0.80 21.01
C LYS A 176 30.76 -2.13 20.45
N THR A 177 31.32 -3.23 20.93
CA THR A 177 31.12 -4.54 20.32
C THR A 177 30.42 -5.49 21.28
N ILE A 178 29.36 -6.14 20.82
CA ILE A 178 28.79 -7.35 21.44
C ILE A 178 29.43 -8.54 20.75
N LEU A 179 30.16 -9.39 21.47
CA LEU A 179 30.87 -10.52 20.87
C LEU A 179 29.91 -11.68 20.55
N GLY A 180 30.29 -12.56 19.62
CA GLY A 180 29.40 -13.59 19.07
C GLY A 180 28.91 -14.69 20.02
N ALA A 181 29.39 -14.76 21.26
CA ALA A 181 28.90 -15.68 22.28
C ALA A 181 28.21 -14.95 23.43
N ASP A 182 28.00 -13.64 23.30
CA ASP A 182 27.52 -12.76 24.33
C ASP A 182 26.08 -12.33 24.04
N ASP A 183 25.27 -12.33 25.11
CA ASP A 183 23.91 -11.83 25.11
C ASP A 183 23.86 -10.58 25.97
N VAL A 184 23.49 -9.44 25.38
CA VAL A 184 23.40 -8.15 26.07
C VAL A 184 21.94 -7.71 26.11
N GLY A 185 21.38 -7.55 27.30
CA GLY A 185 20.02 -7.05 27.49
C GLY A 185 19.94 -5.67 28.12
N THR A 186 18.89 -4.93 27.76
CA THR A 186 18.46 -3.70 28.44
C THR A 186 17.03 -3.81 28.94
N ALA A 187 16.75 -3.33 30.15
CA ALA A 187 15.40 -3.31 30.72
C ALA A 187 14.57 -2.12 30.20
N VAL A 188 15.21 -0.97 30.00
CA VAL A 188 14.58 0.23 29.47
C VAL A 188 15.04 0.45 28.04
N ASN A 189 16.27 0.87 27.79
CA ASN A 189 16.73 1.22 26.45
C ASN A 189 18.26 1.18 26.31
N ILE A 190 18.70 1.19 25.06
CA ILE A 190 20.09 1.44 24.65
C ILE A 190 20.14 2.75 23.86
N ASP A 191 21.13 3.59 24.16
CA ASP A 191 21.36 4.86 23.45
C ASP A 191 22.80 4.90 22.93
N SER A 192 22.99 5.27 21.66
CA SER A 192 24.32 5.53 21.08
C SER A 192 24.44 6.96 20.58
N ASP A 193 25.56 7.61 20.89
CA ASP A 193 25.88 8.95 20.38
C ASP A 193 26.34 8.87 18.91
N ALA A 194 26.02 9.91 18.14
CA ALA A 194 26.54 10.09 16.79
C ALA A 194 28.07 9.94 16.73
N GLY A 195 28.55 9.16 15.76
CA GLY A 195 29.97 8.84 15.60
C GLY A 195 30.48 7.69 16.50
N THR A 196 29.62 7.05 17.30
CA THR A 196 29.95 5.82 18.05
C THR A 196 29.31 4.60 17.39
N THR A 197 30.09 3.79 16.70
CA THR A 197 29.58 2.56 16.05
C THR A 197 29.25 1.48 17.08
N LEU A 198 28.08 0.86 16.96
CA LEU A 198 27.70 -0.36 17.65
C LEU A 198 27.88 -1.57 16.71
N ALA A 199 28.81 -2.46 17.02
CA ALA A 199 29.02 -3.71 16.30
C ALA A 199 28.35 -4.87 17.02
N VAL A 200 27.32 -5.45 16.41
CA VAL A 200 26.58 -6.61 16.91
C VAL A 200 27.13 -7.87 16.24
N VAL A 201 27.72 -8.75 17.04
CA VAL A 201 28.20 -10.08 16.61
C VAL A 201 27.44 -11.19 17.34
N GLY A 202 27.01 -10.94 18.59
CA GLY A 202 26.11 -11.80 19.36
C GLY A 202 24.70 -11.26 19.41
N GLU A 203 24.03 -11.37 20.56
CA GLU A 203 22.62 -10.98 20.69
C GLU A 203 22.46 -9.66 21.48
N LEU A 204 21.56 -8.80 21.01
CA LEU A 204 21.15 -7.56 21.67
C LEU A 204 19.64 -7.58 21.93
N TYR A 205 19.23 -7.49 23.19
CA TYR A 205 17.83 -7.38 23.61
C TYR A 205 17.53 -5.94 24.05
N THR A 206 16.58 -5.30 23.38
CA THR A 206 16.09 -3.96 23.74
C THR A 206 14.92 -4.04 24.71
N GLY A 207 14.73 -2.98 25.50
CA GLY A 207 13.80 -2.97 26.63
C GLY A 207 12.41 -2.40 26.33
N THR A 208 11.88 -1.68 27.32
CA THR A 208 10.52 -1.10 27.31
C THR A 208 10.47 0.38 26.90
N GLY A 209 11.59 1.08 26.94
CA GLY A 209 11.75 2.47 26.51
C GLY A 209 12.23 2.56 25.07
N THR A 210 12.22 3.78 24.52
CA THR A 210 12.77 4.05 23.19
C THR A 210 14.30 3.93 23.21
N SER A 211 14.85 3.05 22.37
CA SER A 211 16.29 2.96 22.14
C SER A 211 16.67 3.87 20.98
N THR A 212 17.61 4.79 21.20
CA THR A 212 18.01 5.80 20.20
C THR A 212 19.45 5.54 19.74
N LEU A 213 19.62 5.13 18.49
CA LEU A 213 20.93 4.76 17.94
C LEU A 213 21.37 5.82 16.93
N ASP A 214 22.03 6.89 17.42
CA ASP A 214 22.52 8.00 16.57
C ASP A 214 23.85 7.68 15.88
N GLY A 215 24.60 6.72 16.40
CA GLY A 215 25.78 6.16 15.72
C GLY A 215 25.42 4.97 14.84
N ASP A 216 26.32 4.64 13.91
CA ASP A 216 26.13 3.53 12.98
C ASP A 216 26.02 2.18 13.71
N VAL A 217 25.24 1.26 13.17
CA VAL A 217 25.03 -0.08 13.72
C VAL A 217 25.39 -1.12 12.68
N GLU A 218 26.29 -2.03 13.02
CA GLU A 218 26.79 -3.06 12.12
C GLU A 218 26.48 -4.46 12.63
N PHE A 219 25.94 -5.33 11.79
CA PHE A 219 25.78 -6.77 12.05
C PHE A 219 26.73 -7.53 11.14
N ASN A 220 27.70 -8.24 11.72
CA ASN A 220 28.84 -8.79 11.00
C ASN A 220 29.00 -10.32 11.18
N ASP A 221 27.99 -11.00 11.72
CA ASP A 221 27.99 -12.45 11.95
C ASP A 221 26.61 -13.04 11.74
N VAL A 222 26.54 -14.29 11.30
CA VAL A 222 25.26 -15.00 11.05
C VAL A 222 24.44 -15.15 12.33
N ASN A 223 25.10 -15.20 13.49
CA ASN A 223 24.46 -15.31 14.79
C ASN A 223 24.19 -13.93 15.42
N ALA A 224 24.54 -12.83 14.73
CA ALA A 224 24.24 -11.50 15.22
C ALA A 224 22.73 -11.26 15.16
N GLU A 225 22.11 -10.92 16.29
CA GLU A 225 20.68 -10.66 16.34
C GLU A 225 20.37 -9.42 17.19
N LEU A 226 19.55 -8.52 16.64
CA LEU A 226 18.84 -7.52 17.43
C LEU A 226 17.42 -8.00 17.66
N ILE A 227 17.07 -8.17 18.93
CA ILE A 227 15.76 -8.58 19.39
C ILE A 227 15.06 -7.34 19.94
N VAL A 228 14.04 -6.90 19.21
CA VAL A 228 13.28 -5.69 19.52
C VAL A 228 12.34 -5.98 20.69
N GLY A 229 12.53 -5.26 21.79
CA GLY A 229 11.65 -5.29 22.96
C GLY A 229 10.32 -4.59 22.70
N THR A 230 9.56 -4.35 23.76
CA THR A 230 8.27 -3.64 23.63
C THR A 230 8.42 -2.14 23.38
N GLY A 231 9.61 -1.59 23.66
CA GLY A 231 9.95 -0.20 23.37
C GLY A 231 10.38 -0.01 21.90
N PRO A 232 10.17 1.17 21.30
CA PRO A 232 10.64 1.44 19.95
C PRO A 232 12.18 1.43 19.83
N VAL A 233 12.68 1.21 18.61
CA VAL A 233 14.10 1.35 18.26
C VAL A 233 14.23 2.33 17.09
N ASP A 234 14.88 3.46 17.33
CA ASP A 234 15.09 4.50 16.34
C ASP A 234 16.56 4.50 15.90
N PHE A 235 16.81 4.17 14.63
CA PHE A 235 18.12 4.26 14.01
C PHE A 235 18.27 5.62 13.31
N ASN A 236 19.11 6.49 13.88
CA ASN A 236 19.44 7.80 13.30
C ASN A 236 20.84 7.82 12.66
N GLY A 237 21.67 6.81 12.94
CA GLY A 237 22.87 6.43 12.16
C GLY A 237 22.55 5.39 11.08
N ASP A 238 23.53 5.05 10.25
CA ASP A 238 23.36 4.01 9.22
C ASP A 238 23.32 2.61 9.86
N VAL A 239 22.59 1.68 9.25
CA VAL A 239 22.46 0.30 9.71
C VAL A 239 22.93 -0.65 8.63
N ASP A 240 24.05 -1.31 8.85
CA ASP A 240 24.63 -2.27 7.91
C ASP A 240 24.50 -3.70 8.45
N VAL A 241 23.51 -4.43 7.93
CA VAL A 241 23.35 -5.86 8.20
C VAL A 241 24.14 -6.65 7.17
N ASN A 242 25.44 -6.84 7.39
CA ASN A 242 26.28 -7.64 6.48
C ASN A 242 25.95 -9.14 6.58
N SER A 243 25.65 -9.59 7.80
CA SER A 243 25.12 -10.91 8.13
C SER A 243 24.48 -10.80 9.51
N GLY A 244 23.33 -11.45 9.73
CA GLY A 244 22.60 -11.39 10.99
C GLY A 244 21.13 -11.05 10.80
N THR A 245 20.42 -10.81 11.91
CA THR A 245 18.96 -10.64 11.92
C THR A 245 18.53 -9.42 12.75
N ILE A 246 17.57 -8.65 12.22
CA ILE A 246 16.75 -7.73 13.02
C ILE A 246 15.38 -8.38 13.21
N SER A 247 15.01 -8.65 14.46
CA SER A 247 13.87 -9.48 14.85
C SER A 247 12.89 -8.70 15.72
N ALA A 248 11.65 -8.60 15.26
CA ALA A 248 10.53 -7.99 15.96
C ALA A 248 9.43 -9.03 16.17
N ALA A 249 9.31 -9.57 17.38
CA ALA A 249 8.26 -10.50 17.76
C ALA A 249 6.91 -9.80 17.97
N THR A 250 5.81 -10.55 18.03
CA THR A 250 4.49 -9.96 18.31
C THR A 250 4.50 -9.21 19.65
N GLY A 251 4.14 -7.93 19.61
CA GLY A 251 4.17 -7.03 20.77
C GLY A 251 5.47 -6.23 20.90
N ALA A 252 6.42 -6.40 19.98
CA ALA A 252 7.59 -5.54 19.87
C ALA A 252 7.20 -4.10 19.51
N GLY A 253 8.05 -3.15 19.89
CA GLY A 253 7.96 -1.76 19.50
C GLY A 253 8.20 -1.56 18.01
N GLU A 254 7.96 -0.33 17.57
CA GLU A 254 8.25 0.09 16.19
C GLU A 254 9.76 0.20 15.96
N VAL A 255 10.21 -0.24 14.77
CA VAL A 255 11.58 -0.02 14.30
C VAL A 255 11.56 1.12 13.28
N THR A 256 12.34 2.16 13.50
CA THR A 256 12.40 3.34 12.63
C THR A 256 13.78 3.49 12.00
N ILE A 257 13.84 3.64 10.69
CA ILE A 257 15.03 4.08 9.94
C ILE A 257 14.89 5.58 9.68
N GLY A 258 15.69 6.37 10.39
CA GLY A 258 15.64 7.83 10.40
C GLY A 258 15.89 8.47 9.03
N ALA A 259 15.46 9.72 8.87
CA ALA A 259 15.46 10.43 7.58
C ALA A 259 16.83 10.58 6.90
N THR A 260 17.92 10.49 7.67
CA THR A 260 19.30 10.59 7.17
C THR A 260 20.03 9.24 7.16
N SER A 261 19.35 8.18 7.56
CA SER A 261 19.90 6.83 7.70
C SER A 261 19.60 5.96 6.51
N THR A 262 20.47 4.99 6.26
CA THR A 262 20.25 3.90 5.31
C THR A 262 20.27 2.57 6.06
N LEU A 263 19.26 1.73 5.85
CA LEU A 263 19.32 0.31 6.22
C LEU A 263 19.81 -0.51 5.02
N THR A 264 20.99 -1.10 5.16
CA THR A 264 21.59 -1.97 4.14
C THR A 264 21.52 -3.44 4.57
N LEU A 265 20.85 -4.27 3.77
CA LEU A 265 20.95 -5.72 3.85
C LEU A 265 22.02 -6.20 2.86
N GLY A 266 23.16 -6.63 3.39
CA GLY A 266 24.38 -6.94 2.62
C GLY A 266 24.31 -8.21 1.76
N GLY A 267 23.39 -9.14 2.05
CA GLY A 267 23.23 -10.36 1.26
C GLY A 267 22.09 -11.24 1.75
N ASP A 268 22.16 -12.54 1.42
CA ASP A 268 21.11 -13.53 1.73
C ASP A 268 21.02 -13.86 3.23
N ASP A 269 22.12 -13.71 3.97
CA ASP A 269 22.20 -13.94 5.42
C ASP A 269 21.85 -12.69 6.25
N SER A 270 21.34 -11.63 5.60
CA SER A 270 20.96 -10.35 6.21
C SER A 270 19.45 -10.25 6.34
N ILE A 271 18.91 -10.63 7.50
CA ILE A 271 17.50 -10.97 7.67
C ILE A 271 16.72 -9.85 8.37
N LEU A 272 15.52 -9.58 7.87
CA LEU A 272 14.47 -8.85 8.59
C LEU A 272 13.36 -9.82 8.96
N ASP A 273 13.05 -9.97 10.25
CA ASP A 273 11.98 -10.85 10.74
C ASP A 273 10.98 -10.05 11.59
N PHE A 274 9.78 -9.88 11.07
CA PHE A 274 8.71 -9.04 11.63
C PHE A 274 7.43 -9.86 11.74
N ALA A 275 7.09 -10.24 12.96
CA ALA A 275 5.89 -11.01 13.27
C ALA A 275 4.60 -10.18 13.14
N ASP A 276 3.44 -10.81 13.36
CA ASP A 276 2.15 -10.12 13.28
C ASP A 276 2.07 -8.94 14.26
N ASN A 277 1.47 -7.83 13.80
CA ASN A 277 1.28 -6.57 14.55
C ASN A 277 2.58 -5.86 14.94
N THR A 278 3.64 -6.01 14.15
CA THR A 278 4.90 -5.26 14.26
C THR A 278 4.97 -4.18 13.18
N ASN A 279 5.80 -3.17 13.38
CA ASN A 279 5.93 -2.04 12.45
C ASN A 279 7.39 -1.74 12.14
N LEU A 280 7.68 -1.58 10.85
CA LEU A 280 8.93 -1.03 10.33
C LEU A 280 8.61 0.27 9.59
N THR A 281 9.16 1.39 10.04
CA THR A 281 9.01 2.70 9.41
C THR A 281 10.33 3.13 8.79
N ILE A 282 10.29 3.51 7.52
CA ILE A 282 11.43 3.85 6.70
C ILE A 282 11.26 5.30 6.24
N THR A 283 11.86 6.22 6.98
CA THR A 283 11.92 7.64 6.64
C THR A 283 13.15 7.96 5.80
N GLY A 284 14.26 7.26 6.06
CA GLY A 284 15.48 7.28 5.26
C GLY A 284 15.38 6.37 4.03
N ASP A 285 16.46 5.65 3.75
CA ASP A 285 16.56 4.71 2.64
C ASP A 285 16.72 3.26 3.13
N ILE A 286 16.34 2.30 2.29
CA ILE A 286 16.59 0.87 2.50
C ILE A 286 17.15 0.27 1.21
N ILE A 287 18.15 -0.60 1.34
CA ILE A 287 18.80 -1.28 0.24
C ILE A 287 18.89 -2.77 0.58
N ASN A 288 18.36 -3.63 -0.30
CA ASN A 288 18.54 -5.08 -0.17
C ASN A 288 19.41 -5.63 -1.29
N SER A 289 20.61 -6.05 -0.93
CA SER A 289 21.55 -6.75 -1.82
C SER A 289 21.39 -8.27 -1.80
N GLY A 290 20.46 -8.81 -1.01
CA GLY A 290 20.09 -10.21 -1.01
C GLY A 290 19.18 -10.61 -2.19
N ASN A 291 18.70 -11.84 -2.14
CA ASN A 291 17.82 -12.43 -3.16
C ASN A 291 16.30 -12.23 -2.89
N GLY A 292 15.93 -11.54 -1.81
CA GLY A 292 14.54 -11.27 -1.41
C GLY A 292 13.92 -12.32 -0.48
N LEU A 293 14.55 -13.50 -0.29
CA LEU A 293 14.12 -14.52 0.69
C LEU A 293 14.48 -14.16 2.13
N ASN A 294 15.32 -13.14 2.32
CA ASN A 294 15.77 -12.61 3.60
C ASN A 294 14.76 -11.65 4.26
N LEU A 295 13.58 -11.47 3.67
CA LEU A 295 12.52 -10.59 4.13
C LEU A 295 11.35 -11.41 4.69
N PHE A 296 11.18 -11.43 6.01
CA PHE A 296 10.09 -12.17 6.67
C PHE A 296 9.12 -11.18 7.32
N PHE A 297 8.14 -10.73 6.54
CA PHE A 297 7.05 -9.89 7.04
C PHE A 297 5.79 -10.75 7.19
N ALA A 298 5.30 -10.92 8.41
CA ALA A 298 4.05 -11.60 8.64
C ALA A 298 2.87 -10.80 8.03
N CYS A 299 1.79 -11.46 7.64
CA CYS A 299 0.68 -10.80 6.92
C CYS A 299 0.00 -9.65 7.68
N LEU A 300 0.10 -9.60 9.01
CA LEU A 300 -0.42 -8.49 9.83
C LEU A 300 0.68 -7.52 10.33
N SER A 301 1.93 -7.67 9.88
CA SER A 301 2.97 -6.64 10.07
C SER A 301 2.71 -5.45 9.13
N THR A 302 3.30 -4.29 9.41
CA THR A 302 3.21 -3.11 8.55
C THR A 302 4.59 -2.56 8.23
N VAL A 303 4.86 -2.33 6.95
CA VAL A 303 6.03 -1.56 6.50
C VAL A 303 5.54 -0.23 5.96
N THR A 304 6.08 0.85 6.52
CA THR A 304 5.73 2.24 6.16
C THR A 304 6.92 2.92 5.50
N TYR A 305 6.72 3.49 4.32
CA TYR A 305 7.66 4.40 3.67
C TYR A 305 7.11 5.82 3.75
N ASP A 306 7.66 6.64 4.66
CA ASP A 306 7.17 8.00 4.93
C ASP A 306 8.18 9.11 4.61
N GLY A 307 9.31 8.74 4.02
CA GLY A 307 10.35 9.66 3.60
C GLY A 307 9.90 10.67 2.54
N THR A 308 10.55 11.83 2.53
CA THR A 308 10.22 12.96 1.63
C THR A 308 11.12 13.03 0.38
N GLN A 309 11.99 12.03 0.18
CA GLN A 309 12.79 11.86 -1.02
C GLN A 309 11.86 11.84 -2.26
N ASN A 310 12.35 12.37 -3.38
CA ASN A 310 11.53 12.51 -4.60
C ASN A 310 12.18 11.80 -5.80
N PRO A 311 11.81 10.55 -6.10
CA PRO A 311 10.96 9.65 -5.29
C PRO A 311 11.75 8.91 -4.19
N GLN A 312 11.09 8.54 -3.09
CA GLN A 312 11.62 7.52 -2.17
C GLN A 312 11.45 6.15 -2.81
N LEU A 313 12.50 5.32 -2.73
CA LEU A 313 12.53 3.99 -3.31
C LEU A 313 11.85 2.99 -2.39
N VAL A 314 10.92 2.21 -2.95
CA VAL A 314 10.23 1.11 -2.26
C VAL A 314 10.85 -0.20 -2.73
N MET A 315 11.49 -0.92 -1.80
CA MET A 315 12.19 -2.16 -2.11
C MET A 315 11.23 -3.23 -2.67
N PRO A 316 11.62 -3.96 -3.75
CA PRO A 316 10.82 -5.07 -4.26
C PRO A 316 10.77 -6.24 -3.27
N THR A 317 9.79 -7.12 -3.44
CA THR A 317 9.61 -8.32 -2.62
C THR A 317 9.32 -9.53 -3.50
N LEU A 318 9.24 -10.73 -2.91
CA LEU A 318 8.89 -11.95 -3.62
C LEU A 318 7.47 -12.39 -3.27
N THR A 319 6.87 -13.20 -4.14
CA THR A 319 5.55 -13.79 -3.84
C THR A 319 5.56 -14.65 -2.58
N SER A 320 6.70 -15.28 -2.24
CA SER A 320 6.88 -16.09 -1.02
C SER A 320 7.23 -15.25 0.22
N ASN A 321 7.69 -14.03 0.01
CA ASN A 321 8.20 -13.12 1.04
C ASN A 321 7.63 -11.71 0.79
N PRO A 322 6.28 -11.56 0.77
CA PRO A 322 5.65 -10.28 0.50
C PRO A 322 5.77 -9.37 1.74
N TYR A 323 5.50 -8.07 1.57
CA TYR A 323 5.14 -7.23 2.71
C TYR A 323 3.88 -7.77 3.41
N GLY A 324 3.69 -7.51 4.70
CA GLY A 324 2.42 -7.74 5.37
C GLY A 324 1.35 -6.77 4.85
N ASN A 325 1.36 -5.56 5.42
CA ASN A 325 0.72 -4.37 4.90
C ASN A 325 1.79 -3.40 4.39
N LEU A 326 1.49 -2.63 3.35
CA LEU A 326 2.37 -1.60 2.79
C LEU A 326 1.69 -0.23 2.87
N VAL A 327 2.34 0.71 3.55
CA VAL A 327 1.87 2.10 3.67
C VAL A 327 2.89 3.03 3.04
N LEU A 328 2.45 3.83 2.08
CA LEU A 328 3.26 4.79 1.35
C LEU A 328 2.73 6.21 1.62
N THR A 329 3.55 7.07 2.23
CA THR A 329 3.16 8.44 2.59
C THR A 329 4.32 9.43 2.47
N GLY A 330 4.08 10.73 2.65
CA GLY A 330 5.16 11.72 2.74
C GLY A 330 5.76 12.19 1.40
N GLY A 331 5.21 11.76 0.25
CA GLY A 331 5.62 12.24 -1.07
C GLY A 331 5.52 11.17 -2.16
N ALA A 332 6.12 11.46 -3.32
CA ALA A 332 6.18 10.52 -4.43
C ALA A 332 7.05 9.30 -4.11
N LYS A 333 6.59 8.11 -4.49
CA LYS A 333 7.29 6.84 -4.34
C LYS A 333 7.58 6.22 -5.70
N ARG A 334 8.58 5.35 -5.74
CA ARG A 334 8.89 4.55 -6.94
C ARG A 334 9.37 3.18 -6.51
N GLY A 335 8.92 2.13 -7.19
CA GLY A 335 9.45 0.79 -6.95
C GLY A 335 10.95 0.78 -7.28
N ASP A 336 11.75 0.17 -6.43
CA ASP A 336 13.18 0.03 -6.71
C ASP A 336 13.42 -1.05 -7.78
N ALA A 337 14.54 -0.95 -8.47
CA ALA A 337 15.03 -1.94 -9.43
C ALA A 337 16.17 -2.72 -8.78
N ALA A 338 15.84 -3.72 -7.96
CA ALA A 338 16.84 -4.57 -7.34
C ALA A 338 17.67 -5.29 -8.41
N SER A 339 18.98 -5.42 -8.19
CA SER A 339 19.87 -6.07 -9.16
C SER A 339 19.77 -7.60 -9.15
N ASN A 340 19.19 -8.18 -8.08
CA ASN A 340 19.36 -9.59 -7.75
C ASN A 340 18.06 -10.41 -7.78
N TYR A 341 16.89 -9.77 -7.85
CA TYR A 341 15.59 -10.41 -8.01
C TYR A 341 14.60 -9.47 -8.74
N ALA A 342 13.41 -9.97 -9.07
CA ALA A 342 12.43 -9.22 -9.87
C ALA A 342 11.99 -7.91 -9.20
N ASN A 343 11.65 -6.91 -10.01
CA ASN A 343 11.27 -5.55 -9.57
C ASN A 343 9.82 -5.45 -9.05
N ASP A 344 9.17 -6.59 -8.82
CA ASP A 344 7.79 -6.65 -8.38
C ASP A 344 7.67 -6.33 -6.89
N VAL A 345 6.53 -5.76 -6.51
CA VAL A 345 6.21 -5.48 -5.10
C VAL A 345 4.99 -6.30 -4.74
N PHE A 346 5.20 -7.36 -3.95
CA PHE A 346 4.13 -8.17 -3.39
C PHE A 346 3.79 -7.74 -1.98
N LEU A 347 2.50 -7.70 -1.67
CA LEU A 347 1.98 -7.58 -0.31
C LEU A 347 0.93 -8.64 -0.04
N CYS A 348 0.92 -9.15 1.19
CA CYS A 348 -0.03 -10.14 1.64
C CYS A 348 -1.41 -9.51 1.79
N ASN A 349 -1.51 -8.32 2.41
CA ASN A 349 -2.78 -7.79 2.91
C ASN A 349 -3.11 -6.38 2.37
N ASN A 350 -3.04 -5.33 3.21
CA ASN A 350 -3.54 -4.00 2.84
C ASN A 350 -2.46 -3.10 2.22
N PHE A 351 -2.90 -2.26 1.29
CA PHE A 351 -2.11 -1.20 0.67
C PHE A 351 -2.72 0.17 1.01
N ALA A 352 -1.89 1.13 1.39
CA ALA A 352 -2.30 2.52 1.54
C ALA A 352 -1.32 3.47 0.84
N LEU A 353 -1.84 4.44 0.10
CA LEU A 353 -1.06 5.47 -0.59
C LEU A 353 -1.58 6.87 -0.25
N THR A 354 -0.69 7.77 0.12
CA THR A 354 -1.02 9.17 0.46
C THR A 354 0.10 10.14 0.12
N GLY A 355 -0.23 11.35 -0.33
CA GLY A 355 0.75 12.44 -0.49
C GLY A 355 1.59 12.41 -1.76
N GLY A 356 1.41 11.42 -2.63
CA GLY A 356 2.05 11.33 -3.94
C GLY A 356 1.72 10.04 -4.68
N ASN A 357 2.13 9.96 -5.95
CA ASN A 357 1.98 8.76 -6.76
C ASN A 357 3.01 7.70 -6.39
N PHE A 358 2.67 6.43 -6.65
CA PHE A 358 3.60 5.32 -6.59
C PHE A 358 3.92 4.84 -8.00
N ASP A 359 5.13 5.11 -8.48
CA ASP A 359 5.56 4.75 -9.84
C ASP A 359 6.11 3.31 -9.89
N MET A 360 5.31 2.42 -10.48
CA MET A 360 5.67 1.04 -10.86
C MET A 360 5.93 0.89 -12.37
N PHE A 361 5.78 1.97 -13.14
CA PHE A 361 6.03 1.95 -14.59
C PHE A 361 7.53 2.05 -14.88
N THR A 362 8.20 3.02 -14.26
CA THR A 362 9.64 3.26 -14.52
C THR A 362 10.51 2.09 -14.09
N ASN A 363 10.14 1.36 -13.03
CA ASN A 363 10.87 0.17 -12.57
C ASN A 363 10.46 -1.12 -13.29
N THR A 364 9.48 -1.04 -14.20
CA THR A 364 8.90 -2.16 -14.96
C THR A 364 8.40 -3.31 -14.08
N GLY A 365 7.95 -3.02 -12.87
CA GLY A 365 7.41 -4.01 -11.93
C GLY A 365 5.88 -3.95 -11.84
N THR A 366 5.31 -4.86 -11.06
CA THR A 366 3.88 -4.89 -10.72
C THR A 366 3.68 -4.82 -9.21
N LEU A 367 2.79 -3.95 -8.74
CA LEU A 367 2.29 -4.00 -7.36
C LEU A 367 1.22 -5.09 -7.27
N THR A 368 1.44 -6.14 -6.49
CA THR A 368 0.52 -7.29 -6.40
C THR A 368 -0.01 -7.48 -4.98
N MET A 369 -1.33 -7.36 -4.81
CA MET A 369 -2.02 -7.68 -3.55
C MET A 369 -2.50 -9.13 -3.56
N GLN A 370 -2.03 -9.93 -2.61
CA GLN A 370 -2.27 -11.39 -2.59
C GLN A 370 -3.54 -11.81 -1.85
N ALA A 371 -3.96 -11.10 -0.79
CA ALA A 371 -5.21 -11.41 -0.08
C ALA A 371 -6.42 -10.83 -0.81
N VAL A 372 -7.42 -11.69 -1.04
CA VAL A 372 -8.73 -11.31 -1.60
C VAL A 372 -9.39 -10.20 -0.78
N ALA A 373 -9.39 -10.35 0.55
CA ALA A 373 -9.99 -9.39 1.48
C ALA A 373 -9.13 -8.15 1.78
N GLY A 374 -7.93 -8.06 1.18
CA GLY A 374 -7.06 -6.89 1.34
C GLY A 374 -7.72 -5.63 0.79
N THR A 375 -7.41 -4.49 1.39
CA THR A 375 -7.93 -3.19 0.97
C THR A 375 -6.84 -2.32 0.37
N ALA A 376 -7.15 -1.63 -0.73
CA ALA A 376 -6.31 -0.59 -1.32
C ALA A 376 -6.93 0.77 -1.03
N ILE A 377 -6.25 1.58 -0.22
CA ILE A 377 -6.77 2.86 0.24
C ILE A 377 -5.90 3.98 -0.33
N TYR A 378 -6.55 4.91 -1.01
CA TYR A 378 -5.92 6.13 -1.51
C TYR A 378 -6.47 7.29 -0.70
N GLY A 379 -5.59 8.06 -0.06
CA GLY A 379 -5.98 9.11 0.89
C GLY A 379 -5.04 10.31 0.88
N GLY A 380 -5.47 11.38 1.55
CA GLY A 380 -4.72 12.63 1.69
C GLY A 380 -4.95 13.66 0.58
N GLY A 381 -4.81 14.94 0.91
CA GLY A 381 -4.87 16.05 -0.06
C GLY A 381 -6.09 16.02 -1.01
N PRO A 382 -5.92 16.38 -2.30
CA PRO A 382 -7.00 16.31 -3.30
C PRO A 382 -7.41 14.86 -3.65
N GLY A 383 -6.69 13.85 -3.15
CA GLY A 383 -6.98 12.43 -3.33
C GLY A 383 -6.84 11.96 -4.79
N ASN A 384 -5.81 12.46 -5.47
CA ASN A 384 -5.43 12.09 -6.83
C ASN A 384 -4.21 11.18 -6.89
N GLU A 385 -3.79 10.64 -5.75
CA GLU A 385 -2.73 9.66 -5.67
C GLU A 385 -3.10 8.43 -6.49
N GLU A 386 -2.12 7.95 -7.27
CA GLU A 386 -2.29 6.74 -8.05
C GLU A 386 -1.02 5.89 -8.10
N VAL A 387 -1.22 4.57 -8.25
CA VAL A 387 -0.18 3.65 -8.71
C VAL A 387 -0.06 3.83 -10.22
N VAL A 388 1.03 4.45 -10.66
CA VAL A 388 1.34 4.63 -12.09
C VAL A 388 2.05 3.38 -12.57
N GLY A 389 1.47 2.68 -13.56
CA GLY A 389 1.94 1.38 -14.03
C GLY A 389 1.00 0.24 -13.62
N SER A 390 1.56 -0.95 -13.40
CA SER A 390 0.77 -2.17 -13.19
C SER A 390 0.41 -2.39 -11.73
N MET A 391 -0.88 -2.59 -11.46
CA MET A 391 -1.38 -3.06 -10.18
C MET A 391 -2.23 -4.32 -10.39
N ALA A 392 -1.88 -5.39 -9.68
CA ALA A 392 -2.54 -6.68 -9.72
C ALA A 392 -3.23 -6.99 -8.39
N ARG A 393 -4.39 -7.65 -8.47
CA ARG A 393 -5.15 -8.09 -7.29
C ARG A 393 -5.62 -9.52 -7.45
N THR A 394 -5.36 -10.32 -6.42
CA THR A 394 -6.05 -11.60 -6.22
C THR A 394 -7.51 -11.33 -5.88
N MET A 395 -8.40 -12.07 -6.52
CA MET A 395 -9.85 -11.99 -6.37
C MET A 395 -10.43 -13.39 -6.16
N ASP A 396 -11.70 -13.49 -5.79
CA ASP A 396 -12.40 -14.76 -5.67
C ASP A 396 -13.74 -14.80 -6.42
N ALA A 397 -14.39 -15.96 -6.32
CA ALA A 397 -15.70 -16.23 -6.92
C ALA A 397 -16.88 -15.59 -6.16
N ALA A 398 -16.64 -14.97 -5.00
CA ALA A 398 -17.69 -14.27 -4.28
C ALA A 398 -17.89 -12.87 -4.87
N ALA A 399 -19.04 -12.27 -4.55
CA ALA A 399 -19.27 -10.88 -4.88
C ALA A 399 -18.26 -10.00 -4.13
N GLY A 400 -17.63 -9.05 -4.82
CA GLY A 400 -16.56 -8.24 -4.27
C GLY A 400 -16.30 -6.97 -5.06
N SER A 401 -15.79 -5.95 -4.35
CA SER A 401 -15.38 -4.67 -4.91
C SER A 401 -13.87 -4.54 -4.74
N TYR A 402 -13.15 -4.37 -5.84
CA TYR A 402 -11.70 -4.36 -5.86
C TYR A 402 -11.20 -3.02 -6.41
N THR A 403 -10.66 -2.16 -5.54
CA THR A 403 -9.96 -0.94 -5.93
C THR A 403 -8.56 -1.25 -6.47
N PHE A 404 -8.20 -0.66 -7.60
CA PHE A 404 -6.89 -0.78 -8.26
C PHE A 404 -6.13 0.54 -8.15
N ASN A 405 -5.59 1.07 -9.24
CA ASN A 405 -4.54 2.09 -9.27
C ASN A 405 -4.89 3.43 -8.61
N ASN A 406 -6.16 3.76 -8.39
CA ASN A 406 -6.57 4.95 -7.67
C ASN A 406 -7.96 4.74 -7.05
N ARG A 407 -8.41 5.68 -6.20
CA ARG A 407 -9.70 5.59 -5.48
C ARG A 407 -10.94 5.37 -6.35
N ASN A 408 -10.90 5.78 -7.63
CA ASN A 408 -12.06 5.71 -8.54
C ASN A 408 -11.93 4.61 -9.60
N THR A 409 -10.82 3.85 -9.61
CA THR A 409 -10.65 2.70 -10.50
C THR A 409 -10.99 1.41 -9.75
N THR A 410 -12.12 0.80 -10.09
CA THR A 410 -12.63 -0.42 -9.44
C THR A 410 -13.04 -1.46 -10.46
N ILE A 411 -12.97 -2.72 -10.04
CA ILE A 411 -13.72 -3.82 -10.64
C ILE A 411 -14.67 -4.34 -9.57
N ASP A 412 -15.96 -4.29 -9.88
CA ASP A 412 -17.01 -4.84 -9.04
C ASP A 412 -17.55 -6.10 -9.71
N LEU A 413 -17.58 -7.19 -8.95
CA LEU A 413 -18.00 -8.51 -9.42
C LEU A 413 -19.21 -8.97 -8.62
N ASP A 414 -20.21 -9.48 -9.33
CA ASP A 414 -21.25 -10.29 -8.72
C ASP A 414 -20.72 -11.70 -8.40
N ALA A 415 -21.46 -12.45 -7.57
CA ALA A 415 -21.07 -13.80 -7.21
C ALA A 415 -21.19 -14.76 -8.41
N ASP A 416 -20.05 -15.16 -8.99
CA ASP A 416 -19.96 -16.12 -10.09
C ASP A 416 -18.72 -17.04 -9.90
N ALA A 417 -18.93 -18.35 -10.07
CA ALA A 417 -17.86 -19.34 -10.02
C ALA A 417 -16.80 -19.18 -11.13
N ASN A 418 -17.12 -18.41 -12.18
CA ASN A 418 -16.25 -18.14 -13.32
C ASN A 418 -15.45 -16.84 -13.18
N ASN A 419 -15.63 -16.08 -12.10
CA ASN A 419 -14.88 -14.84 -11.86
C ASN A 419 -13.36 -15.08 -11.96
N PRO A 420 -12.61 -14.09 -12.48
CA PRO A 420 -11.15 -14.13 -12.46
C PRO A 420 -10.63 -14.24 -11.02
N THR A 421 -9.56 -15.01 -10.83
CA THR A 421 -8.85 -15.07 -9.54
C THR A 421 -7.68 -14.09 -9.48
N LEU A 422 -7.33 -13.49 -10.61
CA LEU A 422 -6.31 -12.45 -10.73
C LEU A 422 -6.71 -11.50 -11.86
N ALA A 423 -6.70 -10.21 -11.58
CA ALA A 423 -6.75 -9.15 -12.60
C ALA A 423 -5.61 -8.16 -12.36
N THR A 424 -5.14 -7.56 -13.45
CA THR A 424 -4.14 -6.50 -13.44
C THR A 424 -4.66 -5.34 -14.27
N ILE A 425 -4.65 -4.15 -13.70
CA ILE A 425 -4.86 -2.91 -14.45
C ILE A 425 -3.52 -2.20 -14.52
N GLU A 426 -3.10 -1.89 -15.75
CA GLU A 426 -2.01 -0.98 -16.00
C GLU A 426 -2.58 0.41 -16.34
N MET A 427 -2.19 1.43 -15.58
CA MET A 427 -2.63 2.81 -15.81
C MET A 427 -1.45 3.77 -15.98
N ARG A 428 -1.44 4.51 -17.08
CA ARG A 428 -0.39 5.50 -17.39
C ARG A 428 -1.01 6.87 -17.75
N PRO A 429 -1.08 7.79 -16.78
CA PRO A 429 -1.49 9.17 -16.99
C PRO A 429 -0.66 9.89 -18.06
N GLY A 430 -1.30 10.68 -18.90
CA GLY A 430 -0.63 11.46 -19.94
C GLY A 430 -0.08 10.66 -21.13
N GLN A 431 -0.31 9.34 -21.18
CA GLN A 431 0.21 8.43 -22.21
C GLN A 431 -0.87 7.88 -23.15
N GLY A 432 -1.98 8.59 -23.34
CA GLY A 432 -3.07 8.11 -24.21
C GLY A 432 -2.61 7.79 -25.65
N SER A 433 -1.65 8.56 -26.17
CA SER A 433 -1.08 8.36 -27.51
C SER A 433 -0.30 7.06 -27.69
N SER A 434 -0.05 6.28 -26.63
CA SER A 434 0.51 4.93 -26.77
C SER A 434 -0.53 3.91 -27.25
N MET A 435 -1.82 4.21 -27.08
CA MET A 435 -2.93 3.39 -27.59
C MET A 435 -3.17 3.75 -29.06
N GLY A 436 -3.18 2.75 -29.96
CA GLY A 436 -3.17 3.01 -31.41
C GLY A 436 -4.42 3.72 -31.93
N ALA A 437 -5.57 3.52 -31.31
CA ALA A 437 -6.86 4.12 -31.70
C ALA A 437 -7.16 5.45 -30.99
N TRP A 438 -6.23 6.00 -30.18
CA TRP A 438 -6.45 7.21 -29.40
C TRP A 438 -6.61 8.48 -30.26
N ASP A 439 -7.56 9.34 -29.87
CA ASP A 439 -7.88 10.62 -30.49
C ASP A 439 -7.79 11.76 -29.48
N GLY A 440 -6.72 12.56 -29.57
CA GLY A 440 -6.48 13.68 -28.66
C GLY A 440 -7.50 14.82 -28.69
N ALA A 441 -8.47 14.82 -29.62
CA ALA A 441 -9.56 15.78 -29.61
C ALA A 441 -10.76 15.35 -28.75
N ARG A 442 -10.85 14.06 -28.40
CA ARG A 442 -12.06 13.45 -27.80
C ARG A 442 -11.77 12.53 -26.62
N ASP A 443 -10.58 11.97 -26.55
CA ASP A 443 -10.24 10.94 -25.58
C ASP A 443 -9.50 11.54 -24.38
N VAL A 444 -9.69 10.92 -23.22
CA VAL A 444 -8.84 11.19 -22.07
C VAL A 444 -7.43 10.71 -22.38
N ASN A 445 -6.43 11.56 -22.14
CA ASN A 445 -5.02 11.27 -22.34
C ASN A 445 -4.46 10.40 -21.20
N ARG A 446 -4.89 9.14 -21.13
CA ARG A 446 -4.29 8.10 -20.30
C ARG A 446 -4.36 6.76 -20.99
N SER A 447 -3.33 5.94 -20.82
CA SER A 447 -3.36 4.54 -21.26
C SER A 447 -3.89 3.69 -20.10
N VAL A 448 -4.86 2.82 -20.42
CA VAL A 448 -5.47 1.89 -19.47
C VAL A 448 -5.55 0.53 -20.15
N ASN A 449 -4.96 -0.49 -19.53
CA ASN A 449 -4.98 -1.85 -20.04
C ASN A 449 -5.45 -2.80 -18.93
N LEU A 450 -6.49 -3.57 -19.19
CA LEU A 450 -7.04 -4.55 -18.25
C LEU A 450 -6.69 -5.95 -18.73
N THR A 451 -6.03 -6.72 -17.86
CA THR A 451 -5.78 -8.15 -18.09
C THR A 451 -6.34 -8.98 -16.94
N HIS A 452 -6.82 -10.19 -17.23
CA HIS A 452 -7.33 -11.10 -16.21
C HIS A 452 -7.13 -12.56 -16.59
N ASN A 453 -7.17 -13.46 -15.61
CA ASN A 453 -6.95 -14.90 -15.82
C ASN A 453 -8.24 -15.74 -15.98
N ALA A 454 -9.42 -15.13 -16.08
CA ALA A 454 -10.68 -15.86 -16.24
C ALA A 454 -10.66 -16.78 -17.47
N ALA A 455 -11.11 -18.02 -17.29
CA ALA A 455 -11.15 -19.05 -18.33
C ALA A 455 -12.54 -19.19 -19.00
N ASN A 456 -13.60 -18.79 -18.28
CA ASN A 456 -14.99 -18.81 -18.71
C ASN A 456 -15.58 -17.39 -18.62
N ASP A 457 -16.75 -17.18 -19.18
CA ASP A 457 -17.44 -15.89 -19.14
C ASP A 457 -17.82 -15.51 -17.71
N PHE A 458 -17.66 -14.24 -17.39
CA PHE A 458 -18.08 -13.58 -16.15
C PHE A 458 -18.65 -12.21 -16.51
N ASP A 459 -19.30 -11.56 -15.54
CA ASP A 459 -19.84 -10.21 -15.64
C ASP A 459 -19.13 -9.30 -14.62
N MET A 460 -18.77 -8.08 -15.04
CA MET A 460 -18.19 -7.07 -14.19
C MET A 460 -18.79 -5.68 -14.41
N GLU A 461 -18.77 -4.88 -13.35
CA GLU A 461 -18.74 -3.43 -13.48
C GLU A 461 -17.30 -2.94 -13.42
N LEU A 462 -16.86 -2.27 -14.48
CA LEU A 462 -15.57 -1.59 -14.53
C LEU A 462 -15.80 -0.10 -14.28
N ALA A 463 -15.04 0.46 -13.34
CA ALA A 463 -14.91 1.90 -13.19
C ALA A 463 -13.47 2.33 -13.44
N VAL A 464 -13.29 3.45 -14.15
CA VAL A 464 -11.98 4.03 -14.44
C VAL A 464 -11.96 5.50 -13.98
N GLY A 465 -11.08 5.81 -13.04
CA GLY A 465 -10.83 7.19 -12.61
C GLY A 465 -10.05 7.98 -13.67
N TYR A 466 -10.15 9.31 -13.67
CA TYR A 466 -9.30 10.21 -14.49
C TYR A 466 -9.26 11.63 -13.93
N LEU A 467 -8.23 12.41 -14.29
CA LEU A 467 -8.08 13.82 -13.93
C LEU A 467 -8.59 14.75 -15.02
N PHE A 468 -9.05 15.93 -14.62
CA PHE A 468 -9.53 16.95 -15.56
C PHE A 468 -8.43 17.40 -16.53
N SER A 469 -7.18 17.47 -16.05
CA SER A 469 -6.00 17.82 -16.86
C SER A 469 -5.65 16.80 -17.94
N GLU A 470 -6.24 15.61 -17.90
CA GLU A 470 -6.04 14.58 -18.91
C GLU A 470 -7.08 14.66 -20.03
N GLY A 471 -8.13 15.48 -19.90
CA GLY A 471 -9.04 15.73 -21.01
C GLY A 471 -8.37 16.51 -22.16
N PRO A 472 -9.00 16.56 -23.35
CA PRO A 472 -8.67 17.55 -24.36
C PRO A 472 -8.78 18.93 -23.70
N GLY A 473 -7.76 19.77 -23.84
CA GLY A 473 -7.57 21.01 -23.04
C GLY A 473 -8.75 21.99 -22.98
N ALA A 474 -9.79 21.79 -23.80
CA ALA A 474 -11.16 22.21 -23.50
C ALA A 474 -12.17 21.13 -23.97
N TRP A 475 -12.99 20.61 -23.04
CA TRP A 475 -14.18 19.83 -23.35
C TRP A 475 -15.24 20.72 -24.01
N ALA A 476 -15.12 20.93 -25.33
CA ALA A 476 -16.05 21.74 -26.10
C ALA A 476 -17.20 20.89 -26.64
N ALA A 477 -18.40 21.45 -26.62
CA ALA A 477 -19.57 20.80 -27.22
C ALA A 477 -19.27 20.39 -28.68
N PRO A 478 -19.68 19.17 -29.09
CA PRO A 478 -20.51 18.23 -28.34
C PRO A 478 -19.76 17.30 -27.36
N ASN A 479 -18.41 17.33 -27.34
CA ASN A 479 -17.59 16.42 -26.53
C ASN A 479 -17.46 16.92 -25.09
N THR A 480 -18.25 16.35 -24.19
CA THR A 480 -18.26 16.71 -22.77
C THR A 480 -17.93 15.52 -21.88
N GLN A 481 -17.52 15.78 -20.63
CA GLN A 481 -17.29 14.70 -19.65
C GLN A 481 -18.54 13.82 -19.42
N ALA A 482 -19.74 14.39 -19.60
CA ALA A 482 -21.01 13.66 -19.50
C ALA A 482 -21.27 12.67 -20.65
N SER A 483 -20.48 12.75 -21.73
CA SER A 483 -20.59 11.91 -22.92
C SER A 483 -19.50 10.84 -23.02
N ILE A 484 -18.61 10.72 -22.04
CA ILE A 484 -17.50 9.76 -22.10
C ILE A 484 -18.01 8.31 -22.04
N ARG A 485 -17.63 7.47 -22.99
CA ARG A 485 -17.95 6.03 -23.03
C ARG A 485 -16.65 5.22 -22.95
N PHE A 486 -16.79 3.93 -22.67
CA PHE A 486 -15.70 2.99 -22.87
C PHE A 486 -15.67 2.55 -24.32
N HIS A 487 -14.47 2.53 -24.87
CA HIS A 487 -14.15 1.91 -26.13
C HIS A 487 -13.05 0.89 -25.87
N GLU A 488 -13.14 -0.27 -26.52
CA GLU A 488 -12.08 -1.24 -26.56
C GLU A 488 -11.17 -0.94 -27.75
N GLY A 489 -9.88 -0.71 -27.48
CA GLY A 489 -8.86 -0.45 -28.48
C GLY A 489 -8.01 -1.69 -28.75
N ASN A 490 -7.82 -2.01 -30.02
CA ASN A 490 -6.96 -3.10 -30.48
C ASN A 490 -6.11 -2.62 -31.67
N GLY A 491 -4.93 -2.10 -31.35
CA GLY A 491 -4.10 -1.43 -32.35
C GLY A 491 -4.79 -0.17 -32.87
N PRO A 492 -4.94 0.01 -34.20
CA PRO A 492 -5.57 1.21 -34.78
C PRO A 492 -7.10 1.16 -34.77
N ASP A 493 -7.71 0.00 -34.48
CA ASP A 493 -9.14 -0.20 -34.49
C ASP A 493 -9.71 -0.02 -33.09
N ASP A 494 -10.95 0.49 -32.99
CA ASP A 494 -11.72 0.54 -31.76
C ASP A 494 -13.20 0.19 -32.00
N GLU A 495 -13.86 -0.35 -30.97
CA GLU A 495 -15.32 -0.33 -30.91
C GLU A 495 -15.80 0.09 -29.52
N LYS A 496 -17.01 0.68 -29.51
CA LYS A 496 -17.68 1.12 -28.30
C LYS A 496 -18.15 -0.08 -27.48
N ILE A 497 -18.01 0.00 -26.17
CA ILE A 497 -18.62 -0.97 -25.25
C ILE A 497 -20.03 -0.48 -24.87
N GLY A 498 -21.03 -1.34 -25.00
CA GLY A 498 -22.42 -1.08 -24.70
C GLY A 498 -23.12 -2.36 -24.22
N THR A 499 -23.55 -2.37 -22.97
CA THR A 499 -24.10 -3.56 -22.28
C THR A 499 -25.62 -3.52 -22.13
N GLY A 500 -26.26 -2.45 -22.60
CA GLY A 500 -27.66 -2.13 -22.30
C GLY A 500 -27.86 -1.47 -20.92
N GLN A 501 -26.78 -1.28 -20.15
CA GLN A 501 -26.81 -0.55 -18.89
C GLN A 501 -26.42 0.92 -19.07
N VAL A 502 -26.93 1.77 -18.18
CA VAL A 502 -26.58 3.20 -18.17
C VAL A 502 -25.17 3.37 -17.63
N TYR A 503 -24.32 4.04 -18.40
CA TYR A 503 -23.05 4.54 -17.89
C TYR A 503 -23.23 5.54 -16.74
N ASN A 504 -22.55 5.28 -15.63
CA ASN A 504 -22.44 6.23 -14.54
C ASN A 504 -21.19 7.11 -14.72
N ARG A 505 -21.32 8.41 -14.44
CA ARG A 505 -20.25 9.39 -14.67
C ARG A 505 -20.18 10.42 -13.58
N THR A 506 -18.96 10.63 -13.10
CA THR A 506 -18.60 11.77 -12.27
C THR A 506 -17.57 12.59 -13.02
N ALA A 507 -17.87 13.86 -13.28
CA ALA A 507 -16.94 14.75 -13.97
C ALA A 507 -15.72 15.02 -13.06
N ALA A 508 -14.53 14.95 -13.64
CA ALA A 508 -13.31 15.39 -12.97
C ALA A 508 -13.31 16.91 -12.81
N ALA A 509 -12.71 17.41 -11.73
CA ALA A 509 -12.66 18.83 -11.42
C ALA A 509 -11.36 19.23 -10.72
N GLY A 510 -10.59 20.14 -11.30
CA GLY A 510 -9.32 20.58 -10.72
C GLY A 510 -8.37 19.40 -10.51
N ALA A 511 -8.02 19.13 -9.25
CA ALA A 511 -7.22 17.97 -8.86
C ALA A 511 -8.05 16.75 -8.44
N ASP A 512 -9.37 16.85 -8.35
CA ASP A 512 -10.22 15.71 -8.00
C ASP A 512 -10.42 14.78 -9.20
N LEU A 513 -10.27 13.47 -8.95
CA LEU A 513 -10.57 12.43 -9.91
C LEU A 513 -12.07 12.41 -10.27
N GLY A 514 -12.35 12.40 -11.57
CA GLY A 514 -13.62 11.95 -12.13
C GLY A 514 -13.65 10.43 -12.24
N GLN A 515 -14.76 9.90 -12.75
CA GLN A 515 -14.99 8.48 -12.93
C GLN A 515 -15.96 8.25 -14.09
N VAL A 516 -15.73 7.17 -14.84
CA VAL A 516 -16.73 6.55 -15.73
C VAL A 516 -16.87 5.10 -15.30
N SER A 517 -18.09 4.60 -15.13
CA SER A 517 -18.35 3.17 -14.90
C SER A 517 -19.46 2.62 -15.79
N LEU A 518 -19.35 1.33 -16.08
CA LEU A 518 -20.33 0.55 -16.83
C LEU A 518 -20.39 -0.86 -16.25
N ALA A 519 -21.61 -1.28 -15.87
CA ALA A 519 -21.92 -2.64 -15.45
C ALA A 519 -22.32 -3.53 -16.64
N GLY A 520 -22.25 -4.85 -16.47
CA GLY A 520 -22.69 -5.80 -17.49
C GLY A 520 -21.60 -6.20 -18.48
N ILE A 521 -20.32 -5.86 -18.23
CA ILE A 521 -19.24 -6.14 -19.18
C ILE A 521 -18.86 -7.60 -19.09
N LEU A 522 -19.02 -8.31 -20.20
CA LEU A 522 -18.66 -9.72 -20.32
C LEU A 522 -17.22 -9.91 -20.81
N ARG A 523 -16.70 -11.13 -20.65
CA ARG A 523 -15.30 -11.46 -20.96
C ARG A 523 -14.89 -11.47 -22.44
N ALA A 524 -15.63 -12.13 -23.33
CA ALA A 524 -15.22 -12.51 -24.71
C ALA A 524 -13.83 -13.14 -24.92
N ALA A 525 -13.69 -13.85 -26.05
CA ALA A 525 -12.44 -14.44 -26.51
C ALA A 525 -11.50 -13.41 -27.19
N ALA A 526 -10.27 -13.83 -27.48
CA ALA A 526 -9.12 -12.96 -27.79
C ALA A 526 -9.23 -11.98 -28.97
N GLN A 527 -10.23 -12.05 -29.88
CA GLN A 527 -10.74 -11.01 -30.83
C GLN A 527 -12.09 -11.52 -31.43
N ALA A 528 -13.05 -10.71 -31.94
CA ALA A 528 -12.88 -9.44 -32.65
C ALA A 528 -14.11 -8.51 -32.61
N LEU A 529 -13.79 -7.22 -32.66
CA LEU A 529 -14.63 -6.10 -33.09
C LEU A 529 -15.07 -6.25 -34.59
N PRO A 530 -16.17 -5.60 -35.06
CA PRO A 530 -17.23 -5.01 -34.27
C PRO A 530 -18.52 -5.82 -34.33
N ASN A 531 -19.09 -6.07 -33.13
CA ASN A 531 -20.52 -6.07 -32.78
C ASN A 531 -20.87 -6.92 -31.54
N ASP A 532 -19.90 -7.57 -30.90
CA ASP A 532 -20.05 -8.13 -29.55
C ASP A 532 -19.76 -7.03 -28.51
N ILE A 533 -20.51 -5.93 -28.61
CA ILE A 533 -20.31 -4.64 -27.88
C ILE A 533 -20.45 -4.77 -26.36
N ASP A 534 -21.02 -5.85 -25.85
CA ASP A 534 -21.23 -6.10 -24.43
C ASP A 534 -19.99 -6.71 -23.75
N ARG A 535 -18.85 -6.78 -24.44
CA ARG A 535 -17.68 -7.55 -23.97
C ARG A 535 -16.37 -6.77 -24.06
N PHE A 536 -15.39 -7.20 -23.28
CA PHE A 536 -14.05 -6.61 -23.26
C PHE A 536 -12.97 -7.70 -23.18
N ALA A 537 -12.14 -7.81 -24.21
CA ALA A 537 -11.08 -8.81 -24.26
C ALA A 537 -9.88 -8.40 -23.38
N SER A 538 -9.46 -9.32 -22.51
CA SER A 538 -8.26 -9.17 -21.68
C SER A 538 -7.02 -8.82 -22.53
N GLY A 539 -6.36 -7.73 -22.17
CA GLY A 539 -5.14 -7.22 -22.81
C GLY A 539 -5.39 -6.14 -23.86
N ASN A 540 -6.64 -5.84 -24.21
CA ASN A 540 -6.96 -4.68 -25.02
C ASN A 540 -6.95 -3.39 -24.18
N ASP A 541 -6.91 -2.25 -24.87
CA ASP A 541 -6.89 -0.94 -24.24
C ASP A 541 -8.31 -0.48 -23.89
N VAL A 542 -8.50 0.10 -22.71
CA VAL A 542 -9.73 0.80 -22.34
C VAL A 542 -9.57 2.28 -22.68
N ILE A 543 -10.29 2.73 -23.70
CA ILE A 543 -10.28 4.13 -24.15
C ILE A 543 -11.50 4.85 -23.54
N LEU A 544 -11.24 5.99 -22.90
CA LEU A 544 -12.28 6.89 -22.40
C LEU A 544 -12.57 7.96 -23.45
N ARG A 545 -13.57 7.73 -24.31
CA ARG A 545 -13.87 8.56 -25.48
C ARG A 545 -15.12 9.40 -25.28
N ALA A 546 -15.02 10.71 -25.42
CA ALA A 546 -16.17 11.61 -25.40
C ALA A 546 -16.72 11.90 -26.79
N GLY A 547 -17.96 12.36 -26.80
CA GLY A 547 -18.62 12.90 -27.97
C GLY A 547 -19.86 12.14 -28.38
N PRO A 548 -20.47 12.58 -29.49
CA PRO A 548 -21.51 11.81 -30.12
C PRO A 548 -21.02 10.41 -30.48
N THR A 549 -21.90 9.43 -30.35
CA THR A 549 -21.58 8.04 -30.65
C THR A 549 -22.68 7.40 -31.49
N THR A 550 -22.48 6.14 -31.86
CA THR A 550 -23.52 5.32 -32.49
C THR A 550 -24.23 4.52 -31.40
N PHE A 551 -25.54 4.67 -31.30
CA PHE A 551 -26.39 3.81 -30.47
C PHE A 551 -26.82 2.60 -31.29
N TYR A 552 -26.69 1.42 -30.71
CA TYR A 552 -27.10 0.16 -31.31
C TYR A 552 -28.33 -0.37 -30.61
N THR A 553 -29.29 -0.86 -31.39
CA THR A 553 -30.44 -1.53 -30.77
C THR A 553 -30.04 -2.90 -30.26
N VAL A 554 -30.33 -3.23 -29.00
CA VAL A 554 -30.05 -4.55 -28.38
C VAL A 554 -31.29 -5.42 -28.25
N ASP A 555 -32.48 -4.84 -28.36
CA ASP A 555 -33.76 -5.56 -28.36
C ASP A 555 -34.81 -4.84 -29.23
N ASP A 556 -35.88 -5.54 -29.60
CA ASP A 556 -37.06 -4.94 -30.22
C ASP A 556 -37.79 -4.05 -29.21
N GLY A 557 -38.18 -2.84 -29.59
CA GLY A 557 -38.89 -1.97 -28.65
C GLY A 557 -39.18 -0.56 -29.14
N ARG A 558 -39.68 0.26 -28.22
CA ARG A 558 -39.99 1.67 -28.48
C ARG A 558 -38.70 2.48 -28.52
N TRP A 559 -38.62 3.48 -29.39
CA TRP A 559 -37.48 4.39 -29.46
C TRP A 559 -37.14 5.06 -28.11
N THR A 560 -38.14 5.43 -27.32
CA THR A 560 -37.96 6.06 -26.00
C THR A 560 -37.70 5.06 -24.87
N ASN A 561 -37.68 3.75 -25.15
CA ASN A 561 -37.40 2.72 -24.14
C ASN A 561 -35.89 2.53 -23.97
N PRO A 562 -35.31 2.82 -22.78
CA PRO A 562 -33.93 2.51 -22.43
C PRO A 562 -33.44 1.12 -22.85
N ASN A 563 -34.26 0.09 -22.65
CA ASN A 563 -33.88 -1.31 -22.91
C ASN A 563 -33.77 -1.64 -24.41
N THR A 564 -34.20 -0.74 -25.29
CA THR A 564 -34.01 -0.90 -26.73
C THR A 564 -32.55 -0.62 -27.12
N TRP A 565 -31.81 0.14 -26.33
CA TRP A 565 -30.50 0.68 -26.70
C TRP A 565 -29.37 0.11 -25.83
N ASP A 566 -28.20 -0.03 -26.44
CA ASP A 566 -26.98 -0.53 -25.81
C ASP A 566 -26.40 0.37 -24.71
N GLU A 567 -26.87 1.61 -24.63
CA GLU A 567 -26.46 2.61 -23.63
C GLU A 567 -27.39 2.66 -22.41
N GLY A 568 -28.43 1.82 -22.36
CA GLY A 568 -29.47 1.85 -21.33
C GLY A 568 -30.22 3.19 -21.27
N THR A 569 -30.18 3.97 -22.34
CA THR A 569 -30.85 5.27 -22.48
C THR A 569 -31.11 5.54 -23.95
N GLN A 570 -32.05 6.42 -24.23
CA GLN A 570 -32.43 6.79 -25.59
C GLN A 570 -31.39 7.72 -26.26
N PRO A 571 -31.24 7.65 -27.59
CA PRO A 571 -30.37 8.53 -28.36
C PRO A 571 -30.81 10.01 -28.29
N SER A 572 -29.87 10.93 -28.54
CA SER A 572 -30.17 12.35 -28.71
C SER A 572 -30.00 12.82 -30.15
N SER A 573 -30.39 14.07 -30.44
CA SER A 573 -30.18 14.71 -31.75
C SER A 573 -28.71 14.79 -32.19
N LEU A 574 -27.76 14.52 -31.31
CA LEU A 574 -26.33 14.50 -31.64
C LEU A 574 -25.83 13.12 -32.05
N ASP A 575 -26.52 12.05 -31.68
CA ASP A 575 -26.06 10.67 -31.78
C ASP A 575 -26.47 10.00 -33.10
N ASP A 576 -25.60 9.16 -33.64
CA ASP A 576 -26.00 8.26 -34.72
C ASP A 576 -26.73 7.05 -34.13
N THR A 577 -27.57 6.41 -34.93
CA THR A 577 -28.28 5.21 -34.51
C THR A 577 -28.19 4.14 -35.58
N GLU A 578 -28.00 2.90 -35.15
CA GLU A 578 -28.05 1.73 -36.01
C GLU A 578 -29.06 0.71 -35.47
N LEU A 579 -30.09 0.48 -36.28
CA LEU A 579 -31.19 -0.41 -35.98
C LEU A 579 -30.88 -1.80 -36.51
N ARG A 580 -30.72 -2.73 -35.59
CA ARG A 580 -30.53 -4.17 -35.78
C ARG A 580 -31.80 -4.96 -35.43
N HIS A 581 -32.70 -4.32 -34.71
CA HIS A 581 -33.98 -4.83 -34.24
C HIS A 581 -35.15 -3.98 -34.80
N MET A 582 -36.38 -4.40 -34.55
CA MET A 582 -37.57 -3.61 -34.83
C MET A 582 -37.71 -2.51 -33.78
N VAL A 583 -37.62 -1.26 -34.20
CA VAL A 583 -37.86 -0.09 -33.35
C VAL A 583 -39.14 0.59 -33.79
N TYR A 584 -39.99 0.97 -32.84
CA TYR A 584 -41.21 1.71 -33.13
C TYR A 584 -41.30 3.05 -32.40
N VAL A 585 -42.08 3.95 -32.99
CA VAL A 585 -42.21 5.36 -32.60
C VAL A 585 -43.68 5.76 -32.71
N GLY A 586 -44.18 6.56 -31.78
CA GLY A 586 -45.55 7.12 -31.86
C GLY A 586 -46.67 6.08 -31.82
N ILE A 587 -46.44 4.96 -31.14
CA ILE A 587 -47.44 3.90 -30.93
C ILE A 587 -47.61 3.73 -29.42
N ASP A 588 -48.86 3.79 -28.95
CA ASP A 588 -49.16 3.68 -27.52
C ASP A 588 -49.02 2.23 -27.05
N GLY A 589 -47.97 1.94 -26.29
CA GLY A 589 -47.70 0.62 -25.73
C GLY A 589 -47.09 -0.40 -26.71
N PRO A 590 -47.05 -1.68 -26.31
CA PRO A 590 -46.29 -2.69 -27.05
C PRO A 590 -46.84 -2.97 -28.45
N PHE A 591 -45.94 -3.19 -29.39
CA PHE A 591 -46.23 -3.39 -30.79
C PHE A 591 -45.59 -4.69 -31.32
N ALA A 592 -46.31 -5.41 -32.18
CA ALA A 592 -45.81 -6.56 -32.93
C ALA A 592 -45.12 -7.67 -32.12
N GLY A 593 -45.64 -7.94 -30.91
CA GLY A 593 -45.17 -9.02 -30.05
C GLY A 593 -44.00 -8.64 -29.15
N THR A 594 -43.62 -7.36 -29.05
CA THR A 594 -42.70 -6.90 -28.00
C THR A 594 -43.31 -7.19 -26.62
N ILE A 595 -42.59 -7.95 -25.79
CA ILE A 595 -43.07 -8.42 -24.49
C ILE A 595 -43.08 -7.21 -23.53
N GLY A 596 -44.25 -6.89 -22.98
CA GLY A 596 -44.48 -5.75 -22.07
C GLY A 596 -45.94 -5.29 -21.99
N GLY A 597 -46.89 -6.15 -22.40
CA GLY A 597 -48.31 -5.82 -22.47
C GLY A 597 -48.94 -5.62 -21.09
N ALA A 598 -49.55 -4.45 -20.92
CA ALA A 598 -50.24 -3.90 -19.75
C ALA A 598 -49.31 -3.30 -18.67
N ASP A 599 -49.00 -2.00 -18.84
CA ASP A 599 -48.88 -1.00 -17.77
C ASP A 599 -47.95 -1.28 -16.58
N ASN A 600 -47.02 -2.22 -16.66
CA ASN A 600 -46.11 -2.53 -15.56
C ASN A 600 -44.76 -3.02 -16.08
N THR A 601 -43.72 -2.18 -15.97
CA THR A 601 -42.47 -2.38 -15.20
C THR A 601 -41.17 -1.80 -15.79
N ALA A 602 -41.18 -1.17 -16.97
CA ALA A 602 -40.06 -0.33 -17.40
C ALA A 602 -40.51 1.13 -17.60
N ALA A 603 -39.81 2.06 -16.94
CA ALA A 603 -39.97 3.50 -17.19
C ALA A 603 -39.67 3.79 -18.68
N ASN A 604 -40.53 4.55 -19.34
CA ASN A 604 -40.42 5.02 -20.73
C ASN A 604 -40.87 4.08 -21.87
N ASN A 605 -41.46 2.91 -21.62
CA ASN A 605 -42.20 2.20 -22.70
C ASN A 605 -43.54 2.90 -23.06
N THR A 606 -43.88 3.98 -22.34
CA THR A 606 -45.11 4.77 -22.50
C THR A 606 -44.83 6.26 -22.74
N LEU A 607 -43.56 6.69 -22.79
CA LEU A 607 -43.22 8.09 -22.99
C LEU A 607 -43.34 8.44 -24.48
N ALA A 608 -44.28 9.31 -24.80
CA ALA A 608 -44.45 9.86 -26.14
C ALA A 608 -43.17 10.56 -26.60
N GLU A 609 -42.78 10.40 -27.87
CA GLU A 609 -41.57 11.03 -28.39
C GLU A 609 -41.66 12.56 -28.35
N SER A 610 -42.86 13.11 -28.54
CA SER A 610 -43.12 14.54 -28.36
C SER A 610 -42.95 15.03 -26.92
N ASP A 611 -43.23 14.18 -25.92
CA ASP A 611 -42.98 14.53 -24.52
C ASP A 611 -41.48 14.51 -24.19
N HIS A 612 -40.71 13.65 -24.89
CA HIS A 612 -39.27 13.53 -24.66
C HIS A 612 -38.43 14.53 -25.47
N TYR A 613 -38.63 14.57 -26.78
CA TYR A 613 -37.85 15.38 -27.71
C TYR A 613 -38.50 16.74 -28.04
N GLY A 614 -39.79 16.92 -27.74
CA GLY A 614 -40.50 18.16 -28.09
C GLY A 614 -40.54 18.38 -29.60
N THR A 615 -39.76 19.36 -30.07
CA THR A 615 -39.57 19.66 -31.51
C THR A 615 -38.17 19.29 -32.01
N ASP A 616 -37.31 18.78 -31.12
CA ASP A 616 -35.96 18.41 -31.47
C ASP A 616 -35.94 17.06 -32.20
N ALA A 617 -34.93 16.86 -33.04
CA ALA A 617 -34.71 15.58 -33.68
C ALA A 617 -34.33 14.50 -32.66
N ALA A 618 -34.69 13.26 -32.95
CA ALA A 618 -34.46 12.12 -32.05
C ALA A 618 -33.09 11.43 -32.26
N ALA A 619 -32.43 11.71 -33.39
CA ALA A 619 -31.10 11.24 -33.73
C ALA A 619 -30.41 12.24 -34.67
N ARG A 620 -29.09 12.16 -34.77
CA ARG A 620 -28.33 12.77 -35.85
C ARG A 620 -28.56 12.02 -37.15
N THR A 621 -28.25 10.73 -37.18
CA THR A 621 -28.54 9.84 -38.32
C THR A 621 -29.22 8.57 -37.87
N ILE A 622 -29.94 7.94 -38.80
CA ILE A 622 -30.61 6.65 -38.58
C ILE A 622 -30.20 5.69 -39.69
N ASN A 623 -29.56 4.58 -39.32
CA ASN A 623 -29.19 3.50 -40.20
C ASN A 623 -29.98 2.23 -39.86
N ILE A 624 -30.84 1.75 -40.77
CA ILE A 624 -31.44 0.42 -40.64
C ILE A 624 -30.47 -0.60 -41.22
N ALA A 625 -29.82 -1.38 -40.36
CA ALA A 625 -28.69 -2.21 -40.73
C ALA A 625 -29.06 -3.35 -41.71
N SER A 626 -28.13 -3.64 -42.62
CA SER A 626 -28.21 -4.83 -43.49
C SER A 626 -27.89 -6.10 -42.71
N GLY A 627 -28.39 -7.26 -43.17
CA GLY A 627 -28.05 -8.56 -42.59
C GLY A 627 -28.91 -9.00 -41.41
N TYR A 628 -29.78 -8.12 -40.90
CA TYR A 628 -30.72 -8.42 -39.82
C TYR A 628 -32.13 -8.65 -40.36
N ALA A 629 -32.75 -9.78 -39.99
CA ALA A 629 -34.01 -10.23 -40.58
C ALA A 629 -35.19 -9.26 -40.32
N ASN A 630 -35.24 -8.62 -39.16
CA ASN A 630 -36.36 -7.78 -38.72
C ASN A 630 -35.98 -6.33 -38.42
N ALA A 631 -34.74 -5.90 -38.75
CA ALA A 631 -34.32 -4.53 -38.52
C ALA A 631 -35.25 -3.57 -39.27
N SER A 632 -35.95 -2.72 -38.52
CA SER A 632 -37.00 -1.86 -39.05
C SER A 632 -37.24 -0.66 -38.16
N LEU A 633 -37.71 0.42 -38.78
CA LEU A 633 -38.23 1.60 -38.10
C LEU A 633 -39.72 1.71 -38.42
N VAL A 634 -40.58 1.62 -37.41
CA VAL A 634 -42.03 1.69 -37.53
C VAL A 634 -42.55 2.96 -36.87
N ILE A 635 -43.15 3.85 -37.65
CA ILE A 635 -43.60 5.17 -37.22
C ILE A 635 -45.14 5.21 -37.28
N GLY A 636 -45.75 5.34 -36.10
CA GLY A 636 -47.14 5.73 -35.90
C GLY A 636 -47.27 7.21 -35.50
N ASN A 637 -48.46 7.60 -35.07
CA ASN A 637 -48.72 8.91 -34.44
C ASN A 637 -49.98 8.83 -33.56
N GLU A 638 -50.06 7.79 -32.74
CA GLU A 638 -51.21 7.50 -31.88
C GLU A 638 -51.19 8.30 -30.58
N ASP A 639 -50.02 8.41 -29.94
CA ASP A 639 -49.82 9.05 -28.64
C ASP A 639 -49.04 10.37 -28.72
N ASN A 640 -48.68 10.81 -29.92
CA ASN A 640 -48.08 12.12 -30.18
C ASN A 640 -49.13 13.12 -30.73
N PRO A 641 -48.91 14.44 -30.60
CA PRO A 641 -49.74 15.45 -31.24
C PRO A 641 -49.80 15.26 -32.76
N ALA A 642 -50.94 15.60 -33.37
CA ALA A 642 -51.15 15.42 -34.81
C ALA A 642 -50.11 16.13 -35.72
N SER A 643 -49.39 17.12 -35.20
CA SER A 643 -48.33 17.86 -35.89
C SER A 643 -46.91 17.38 -35.59
N TYR A 644 -46.73 16.35 -34.78
CA TYR A 644 -45.41 15.84 -34.43
C TYR A 644 -44.78 15.10 -35.60
N ILE A 645 -43.49 15.35 -35.83
CA ILE A 645 -42.69 14.73 -36.88
C ILE A 645 -41.48 14.12 -36.19
N PHE A 646 -41.33 12.80 -36.32
CA PHE A 646 -40.12 12.14 -35.87
C PHE A 646 -39.00 12.45 -36.86
N SER A 647 -37.88 13.01 -36.42
CA SER A 647 -36.88 13.55 -37.36
C SER A 647 -35.42 13.26 -37.00
N THR A 648 -34.57 13.44 -38.00
CA THR A 648 -33.10 13.41 -37.89
C THR A 648 -32.53 14.82 -37.99
N SER A 649 -31.42 15.11 -37.29
CA SER A 649 -30.83 16.46 -37.24
C SER A 649 -29.76 16.73 -38.31
N PHE A 650 -29.24 15.69 -38.96
CA PHE A 650 -28.09 15.82 -39.84
C PHE A 650 -28.45 16.50 -41.17
N ALA A 651 -27.96 17.73 -41.37
CA ALA A 651 -28.30 18.57 -42.52
C ALA A 651 -27.29 18.48 -43.70
N SER A 652 -26.47 17.42 -43.77
CA SER A 652 -25.46 17.29 -44.83
C SER A 652 -25.15 15.84 -45.20
N GLY A 653 -25.62 15.37 -46.36
CA GLY A 653 -25.44 13.97 -46.78
C GLY A 653 -26.56 13.08 -46.27
N SER A 654 -26.43 11.75 -46.40
CA SER A 654 -27.47 10.77 -46.00
C SER A 654 -27.72 10.80 -44.48
N SER A 655 -28.85 11.36 -44.06
CA SER A 655 -29.29 11.41 -42.65
C SER A 655 -30.17 10.21 -42.27
N PHE A 656 -30.81 9.59 -43.25
CA PHE A 656 -31.49 8.30 -43.09
C PHE A 656 -30.98 7.30 -44.13
N LEU A 657 -30.49 6.16 -43.65
CA LEU A 657 -29.99 5.06 -44.46
C LEU A 657 -30.86 3.82 -44.19
N ASN A 658 -31.53 3.30 -45.21
CA ASN A 658 -32.23 2.03 -45.13
C ASN A 658 -31.43 0.98 -45.91
N ASN A 659 -30.54 0.29 -45.20
CA ASN A 659 -29.66 -0.72 -45.75
C ASN A 659 -30.23 -2.15 -45.67
N ASN A 660 -31.41 -2.32 -45.05
CA ASN A 660 -31.98 -3.65 -44.88
C ASN A 660 -32.68 -4.17 -46.14
N THR A 661 -32.01 -5.07 -46.85
CA THR A 661 -32.53 -5.67 -48.09
C THR A 661 -33.44 -6.88 -47.87
N ASN A 662 -33.71 -7.29 -46.62
CA ASN A 662 -34.47 -8.52 -46.28
C ASN A 662 -36.01 -8.36 -46.46
N ALA A 663 -36.44 -7.56 -47.41
CA ALA A 663 -37.82 -7.22 -47.69
C ALA A 663 -38.77 -8.45 -47.79
N PRO A 664 -39.74 -8.63 -46.86
CA PRO A 664 -40.88 -9.48 -47.15
C PRO A 664 -41.75 -8.77 -48.20
N GLY A 665 -42.23 -9.51 -49.21
CA GLY A 665 -43.07 -8.97 -50.30
C GLY A 665 -44.50 -8.60 -49.89
N ALA A 666 -44.73 -7.95 -48.76
CA ALA A 666 -46.07 -7.68 -48.21
C ALA A 666 -46.54 -6.23 -48.41
N ALA A 667 -47.80 -6.10 -48.83
CA ALA A 667 -48.58 -4.86 -48.83
C ALA A 667 -49.15 -4.59 -47.42
N PHE A 668 -49.49 -3.33 -47.12
CA PHE A 668 -50.10 -2.91 -45.85
C PHE A 668 -51.17 -3.91 -45.39
N PRO A 669 -51.02 -4.56 -44.22
CA PRO A 669 -52.09 -5.34 -43.65
C PRO A 669 -53.22 -4.38 -43.29
N TYR A 670 -54.33 -4.44 -44.03
CA TYR A 670 -55.52 -3.65 -43.71
C TYR A 670 -55.98 -4.01 -42.29
N ALA A 671 -55.95 -3.05 -41.36
CA ALA A 671 -56.25 -3.19 -39.94
C ALA A 671 -55.30 -4.11 -39.14
N ILE A 672 -54.14 -3.56 -38.76
CA ILE A 672 -53.22 -4.23 -37.82
C ILE A 672 -53.73 -4.05 -36.39
N ALA A 673 -54.11 -5.13 -35.71
CA ALA A 673 -54.22 -5.09 -34.24
C ALA A 673 -52.81 -5.22 -33.65
N LYS A 674 -52.38 -4.26 -32.81
CA LYS A 674 -51.02 -4.17 -32.23
C LYS A 674 -50.47 -5.50 -31.70
N ALA A 675 -51.30 -6.25 -30.95
CA ALA A 675 -50.95 -7.54 -30.35
C ALA A 675 -50.91 -8.72 -31.34
N SER A 676 -51.46 -8.56 -32.53
CA SER A 676 -51.55 -9.60 -33.57
C SER A 676 -50.54 -9.43 -34.70
N ALA A 677 -49.85 -8.28 -34.75
CA ALA A 677 -48.76 -8.06 -35.70
C ALA A 677 -47.58 -8.96 -35.33
N ALA A 678 -46.95 -9.58 -36.32
CA ALA A 678 -45.72 -10.34 -36.11
C ALA A 678 -44.53 -9.47 -36.52
N LYS A 679 -43.50 -9.34 -35.66
CA LYS A 679 -42.27 -8.60 -35.99
C LYS A 679 -41.62 -9.02 -37.31
N ALA A 680 -41.73 -10.30 -37.67
CA ALA A 680 -41.24 -10.84 -38.94
C ALA A 680 -41.88 -10.23 -40.20
N ASN A 681 -42.96 -9.47 -40.04
CA ASN A 681 -43.62 -8.77 -41.14
C ASN A 681 -43.00 -7.38 -41.41
N PHE A 682 -42.14 -6.88 -40.52
CA PHE A 682 -41.54 -5.55 -40.63
C PHE A 682 -40.07 -5.65 -41.00
N ASN A 683 -39.72 -4.94 -42.07
CA ASN A 683 -38.35 -4.79 -42.55
C ASN A 683 -38.21 -3.44 -43.25
N GLY A 684 -37.15 -2.68 -42.92
CA GLY A 684 -36.95 -1.33 -43.45
C GLY A 684 -37.87 -0.29 -42.78
N LEU A 685 -38.28 0.75 -43.51
CA LEU A 685 -39.08 1.85 -42.96
C LEU A 685 -40.58 1.61 -43.16
N TRP A 686 -41.36 1.82 -42.11
CA TRP A 686 -42.82 1.70 -42.11
C TRP A 686 -43.46 2.93 -41.49
N LEU A 687 -44.32 3.64 -42.21
CA LEU A 687 -45.21 4.66 -41.64
C LEU A 687 -46.63 4.09 -41.69
N ILE A 688 -47.29 3.94 -40.53
CA ILE A 688 -48.56 3.22 -40.39
C ILE A 688 -49.63 4.15 -39.83
N ASN A 689 -50.69 4.39 -40.60
CA ASN A 689 -51.78 5.29 -40.23
C ASN A 689 -52.95 4.54 -39.57
N SER A 690 -53.03 3.22 -39.74
CA SER A 690 -54.14 2.39 -39.26
C SER A 690 -54.24 2.22 -37.73
N LEU A 691 -53.34 2.80 -36.94
CA LEU A 691 -53.23 2.63 -35.48
C LEU A 691 -53.80 3.80 -34.65
N GLY A 692 -54.19 4.94 -35.25
CA GLY A 692 -54.63 6.13 -34.51
C GLY A 692 -55.26 7.23 -35.39
N ALA A 693 -55.52 8.40 -34.80
CA ALA A 693 -56.12 9.55 -35.51
C ALA A 693 -55.10 10.55 -36.08
N GLY A 694 -53.83 10.48 -35.68
CA GLY A 694 -52.74 11.31 -36.19
C GLY A 694 -52.11 10.72 -37.46
N THR A 695 -51.71 11.58 -38.40
CA THR A 695 -50.93 11.14 -39.58
C THR A 695 -49.47 10.96 -39.17
N PRO A 696 -48.84 9.78 -39.38
CA PRO A 696 -47.43 9.59 -39.08
C PRO A 696 -46.54 10.45 -39.97
N GLY A 697 -45.55 11.11 -39.36
CA GLY A 697 -44.60 12.01 -40.03
C GLY A 697 -43.16 11.61 -39.75
N PHE A 698 -42.33 11.57 -40.80
CA PHE A 698 -40.88 11.34 -40.71
C PHE A 698 -40.10 12.45 -41.44
N GLY A 699 -39.22 13.15 -40.73
CA GLY A 699 -38.41 14.25 -41.28
C GLY A 699 -36.93 13.90 -41.39
N THR A 700 -36.32 14.15 -42.55
CA THR A 700 -34.90 13.84 -42.78
C THR A 700 -34.31 14.71 -43.89
N TYR A 701 -33.01 15.01 -43.84
CA TYR A 701 -32.36 15.80 -44.89
C TYR A 701 -32.23 15.02 -46.21
N GLN A 702 -31.75 13.78 -46.14
CA GLN A 702 -31.55 12.91 -47.30
C GLN A 702 -31.79 11.44 -46.94
N ILE A 703 -32.45 10.72 -47.85
CA ILE A 703 -32.69 9.28 -47.77
C ILE A 703 -31.78 8.54 -48.74
N GLU A 704 -31.04 7.56 -48.23
CA GLU A 704 -30.39 6.53 -49.01
C GLU A 704 -31.09 5.18 -48.75
N ASN A 705 -31.69 4.60 -49.79
CA ASN A 705 -32.53 3.42 -49.62
C ASN A 705 -32.09 2.28 -50.54
N THR A 706 -31.64 1.18 -49.93
CA THR A 706 -31.45 -0.12 -50.59
C THR A 706 -32.47 -1.16 -50.15
N GLY A 707 -33.22 -0.89 -49.07
CA GLY A 707 -34.31 -1.71 -48.52
C GLY A 707 -35.72 -1.34 -48.95
N THR A 708 -36.71 -1.72 -48.13
CA THR A 708 -38.14 -1.42 -48.35
C THR A 708 -38.59 -0.20 -47.55
N ILE A 709 -39.39 0.66 -48.19
CA ILE A 709 -40.14 1.75 -47.54
C ILE A 709 -41.63 1.52 -47.79
N ASN A 710 -42.41 1.38 -46.73
CA ASN A 710 -43.88 1.35 -46.76
C ASN A 710 -44.41 2.62 -46.09
N ASN A 711 -45.10 3.48 -46.85
CA ASN A 711 -45.58 4.77 -46.36
C ASN A 711 -47.12 4.95 -46.45
N GLU A 712 -47.82 5.03 -45.31
CA GLU A 712 -49.22 5.50 -45.17
C GLU A 712 -49.33 6.94 -44.60
N GLY A 713 -48.21 7.64 -44.41
CA GLY A 713 -48.11 8.96 -43.82
C GLY A 713 -47.35 9.98 -44.68
N VAL A 714 -46.56 10.83 -44.03
CA VAL A 714 -45.77 11.89 -44.66
C VAL A 714 -44.29 11.66 -44.39
N ILE A 715 -43.47 11.70 -45.45
CA ILE A 715 -42.01 11.75 -45.36
C ILE A 715 -41.59 13.12 -45.88
N GLU A 716 -40.92 13.91 -45.05
CA GLU A 716 -40.38 15.23 -45.38
C GLU A 716 -38.88 15.09 -45.65
N VAL A 717 -38.45 15.54 -46.84
CA VAL A 717 -37.06 15.44 -47.31
C VAL A 717 -36.52 16.82 -47.67
N GLY A 718 -35.34 17.14 -47.16
CA GLY A 718 -34.60 18.37 -47.51
C GLY A 718 -34.78 19.53 -46.53
N GLU A 719 -35.19 19.24 -45.30
CA GLU A 719 -35.11 20.19 -44.17
C GLU A 719 -33.69 20.39 -43.66
#